data_AF-A0A353P167-F1
#
_entry.id   AF-A0A353P167-F1
#
_cell.length_a   1.000
_cell.length_b   1.000
_cell.length_c   1.000
_cell.angle_alpha   90.00
_cell.angle_beta   90.00
_cell.angle_gamma   90.00
#
_symmetry.space_group_name_H-M   'P 1'
#
loop_
_entity.id
_entity.type
_entity.pdbx_description
1 polymer ?
#
loop_
_entity_poly.entity_id
_entity_poly.type
_entity_poly.pdbx_seq_one_letter_code
_entity_poly.pdbx_strand_id
1 'polypeptide(L)'
;MGKKKLFRAGVSLLAILLFPLLANAVVWDSHWGGPGYGVWSGIYNWDYGPPNNNPAIEYYFNVFIPGSADVEVDGAYTVNTVNISESAGFISIGSDTVGNKSLTLAGGTNNVNGRISIDDAPGTYTATLNIAGDSLMQGTGSIDFVTTGYNYLNGAATLTIGSGFTLQANSGGSGIVNVANIINNGTIRSNGGTLNLNENITNNNLIAAQSGTLNLDTMTLNNTNGTLSASSGANFNINNCTIESGLLTDGTFNIEGTLNVFNNVTIDDDATVALGGTYNEYLKFNNITNNGQIRLIDNPGVYIAALQCNGAANIDGSGEIVFATGGGYNRITYANSSAADSITIGENQTIRTENGATGDIWLDVINNGIISADNGTITIYENVENNNQLRSINGGTVNLSTMTADNTGGQISVDSGSSFNISNSTIAGGTLTGGGTFSIDGTTSFFDNVELDQDTAIAIGGATSENLKVNSIENNGQIRLMDNPGTYAAILNCDGAVNLSGTGEVVFATAGYNWIQKANTSGDSLTIGENQTVRTESGASGEIYLDVINNGIISADSGTITIKEDVENNNQLRSINGSTIKLETMTLNNASGQLYADSSSGFTVHGSIINGGNLTGGTFNIDSTTSRFNNVTVGENTSVSFGGATTESLYLQNNITNNGQIRLSDDPGYYTASLYCDGAVNLGGTGEVLLATGGYNYIDKVHTTGDILTIGQNQTIKTTTGGIGNIRVETINNGTIAADGGMLTIENNVSGSGRWRADGGTIHIYRKNVSTTGDVALVNGGKLQLSSSSTNFNMQTNDLYIDSTSQIEIDGILTILDDLITAQTDEADWIFTSDSTLQMKGGIAAVTENFGNWGSLEIAGLDNGEVSEGYVNNFSLPNLVIGENAHIYLADLMDNGNRNGFVGFNEALYVDTLVFADGLGTLNLNGLNIYYNTLVGSQEQIINVVVPEPATIVLLSLGALSLLRKNKYILHNVNSHDFKSAQ
;
A
#
# COMPACT_ATOMS: atom_id res chain seq x y z
N MET A 1 47.18 19.28 5.48
CA MET A 1 48.21 19.61 6.49
C MET A 1 47.99 18.73 7.71
N GLY A 2 48.99 17.91 8.11
CA GLY A 2 48.93 17.20 9.40
C GLY A 2 49.33 15.71 9.38
N LYS A 3 50.65 15.45 9.28
CA LYS A 3 51.44 14.33 9.86
C LYS A 3 50.74 12.98 10.13
N LYS A 4 51.16 11.93 9.41
CA LYS A 4 51.22 10.55 9.93
C LYS A 4 52.60 9.92 9.72
N LYS A 5 52.97 9.12 10.71
CA LYS A 5 54.30 8.61 11.05
C LYS A 5 54.82 7.60 10.02
N LEU A 6 56.09 7.77 9.64
CA LEU A 6 56.91 6.73 9.00
C LEU A 6 57.15 5.58 9.99
N PHE A 7 56.78 4.35 9.60
CA PHE A 7 57.40 3.14 10.12
C PHE A 7 58.46 2.68 9.12
N ARG A 8 59.72 2.68 9.56
CA ARG A 8 60.85 2.05 8.88
C ARG A 8 60.79 0.54 9.14
N ALA A 9 60.74 -0.26 8.09
CA ALA A 9 61.20 -1.65 8.11
C ALA A 9 62.31 -1.77 7.06
N GLY A 10 63.46 -2.29 7.48
CA GLY A 10 64.72 -2.25 6.75
C GLY A 10 64.68 -3.04 5.46
N VAL A 11 64.95 -2.35 4.35
CA VAL A 11 65.39 -2.97 3.10
C VAL A 11 66.84 -3.40 3.32
N SER A 12 67.06 -4.71 3.47
CA SER A 12 68.37 -5.31 3.24
C SER A 12 68.71 -5.10 1.76
N LEU A 13 69.54 -4.09 1.52
CA LEU A 13 70.18 -3.83 0.24
C LEU A 13 71.21 -4.94 -0.01
N LEU A 14 70.75 -6.11 -0.47
CA LEU A 14 71.64 -7.10 -1.07
C LEU A 14 71.75 -6.77 -2.57
N ALA A 15 72.67 -5.86 -2.88
CA ALA A 15 73.16 -5.67 -4.23
C ALA A 15 73.79 -6.99 -4.69
N ILE A 16 73.05 -7.79 -5.44
CA ILE A 16 73.63 -8.86 -6.25
C ILE A 16 74.34 -8.15 -7.40
N LEU A 17 75.63 -7.90 -7.17
CA LEU A 17 76.61 -7.67 -8.21
C LEU A 17 76.50 -8.80 -9.23
N LEU A 18 75.87 -8.51 -10.37
CA LEU A 18 76.04 -9.31 -11.58
C LEU A 18 77.53 -9.28 -11.94
N PHE A 19 78.25 -10.35 -11.61
CA PHE A 19 79.44 -10.69 -12.36
C PHE A 19 78.99 -10.90 -13.82
N PRO A 20 79.63 -10.28 -14.83
CA PRO A 20 79.55 -10.85 -16.16
C PRO A 20 80.28 -12.18 -16.03
N LEU A 21 79.53 -13.29 -16.01
CA LEU A 21 80.11 -14.54 -16.47
C LEU A 21 80.61 -14.23 -17.87
N LEU A 22 81.93 -14.24 -18.04
CA LEU A 22 82.56 -14.34 -19.33
C LEU A 22 81.82 -15.45 -20.08
N ALA A 23 81.02 -15.08 -21.06
CA ALA A 23 80.54 -16.01 -22.05
C ALA A 23 81.81 -16.64 -22.64
N ASN A 24 82.04 -17.92 -22.34
CA ASN A 24 82.94 -18.69 -23.18
C ASN A 24 82.42 -18.46 -24.60
N ALA A 25 83.27 -17.89 -25.47
CA ALA A 25 82.92 -17.76 -26.86
C ALA A 25 82.47 -19.15 -27.32
N VAL A 26 81.19 -19.29 -27.70
CA VAL A 26 80.70 -20.54 -28.27
C VAL A 26 81.55 -20.76 -29.51
N VAL A 27 82.44 -21.74 -29.45
CA VAL A 27 83.22 -22.16 -30.61
C VAL A 27 82.24 -22.96 -31.44
N TRP A 28 81.69 -22.31 -32.47
CA TRP A 28 80.92 -22.99 -33.51
C TRP A 28 81.85 -23.98 -34.20
N ASP A 29 81.49 -25.24 -34.20
CA ASP A 29 82.33 -26.32 -34.71
C ASP A 29 81.73 -26.96 -35.98
N SER A 30 80.58 -26.47 -36.45
CA SER A 30 80.09 -26.72 -37.81
C SER A 30 79.48 -25.45 -38.42
N HIS A 31 80.12 -24.93 -39.47
CA HIS A 31 79.64 -23.76 -40.20
C HIS A 31 79.03 -24.16 -41.54
N TRP A 32 77.97 -23.45 -41.92
CA TRP A 32 77.42 -23.54 -43.26
C TRP A 32 78.31 -22.80 -44.26
N GLY A 33 78.95 -23.55 -45.15
CA GLY A 33 79.71 -23.05 -46.31
C GLY A 33 79.00 -23.28 -47.65
N GLY A 34 77.76 -23.80 -47.60
CA GLY A 34 76.96 -24.17 -48.77
C GLY A 34 76.44 -22.98 -49.58
N PRO A 35 75.78 -23.26 -50.71
CA PRO A 35 75.12 -22.24 -51.54
C PRO A 35 74.03 -21.49 -50.76
N GLY A 36 73.51 -20.40 -51.36
CA GLY A 36 72.42 -19.62 -50.78
C GLY A 36 71.15 -20.41 -50.49
N TYR A 37 70.93 -21.55 -51.16
CA TYR A 37 69.95 -22.59 -50.81
C TYR A 37 70.59 -23.97 -50.86
N GLY A 38 70.45 -24.77 -49.81
CA GLY A 38 70.93 -26.16 -49.79
C GLY A 38 70.27 -27.03 -48.72
N VAL A 39 70.38 -28.36 -48.91
CA VAL A 39 69.87 -29.37 -47.98
C VAL A 39 70.89 -29.73 -46.89
N TRP A 40 70.40 -30.06 -45.70
CA TRP A 40 71.18 -30.35 -44.50
C TRP A 40 72.08 -31.57 -44.69
N SER A 41 71.61 -32.61 -45.38
CA SER A 41 72.38 -33.83 -45.72
C SER A 41 73.59 -33.61 -46.63
N GLY A 42 73.68 -32.44 -47.29
CA GLY A 42 74.73 -32.14 -48.25
C GLY A 42 76.12 -32.11 -47.61
N ILE A 43 76.93 -33.13 -47.87
CA ILE A 43 78.26 -33.31 -47.25
C ILE A 43 79.24 -32.16 -47.49
N TYR A 44 79.04 -31.37 -48.54
CA TYR A 44 79.86 -30.20 -48.89
C TYR A 44 79.26 -28.87 -48.45
N ASN A 45 78.06 -28.88 -47.86
CA ASN A 45 77.43 -27.66 -47.36
C ASN A 45 77.96 -27.27 -45.98
N TRP A 46 78.70 -28.16 -45.32
CA TRP A 46 79.20 -28.02 -43.96
C TRP A 46 80.71 -28.26 -43.89
N ASP A 47 81.42 -27.47 -43.10
CA ASP A 47 82.89 -27.57 -42.94
C ASP A 47 83.39 -28.95 -42.48
N TYR A 48 82.55 -29.70 -41.74
CA TYR A 48 82.89 -31.02 -41.16
C TYR A 48 81.88 -32.12 -41.51
N GLY A 49 81.16 -31.96 -42.63
CA GLY A 49 80.03 -32.82 -43.00
C GLY A 49 78.75 -32.48 -42.22
N PRO A 50 77.61 -33.12 -42.56
CA PRO A 50 76.31 -32.73 -42.04
C PRO A 50 76.26 -32.93 -40.51
N PRO A 51 76.02 -31.87 -39.72
CA PRO A 51 76.01 -31.97 -38.28
C PRO A 51 74.82 -32.84 -37.83
N ASN A 52 75.13 -33.94 -37.16
CA ASN A 52 74.15 -34.84 -36.56
C ASN A 52 74.76 -35.52 -35.32
N ASN A 53 74.35 -35.06 -34.14
CA ASN A 53 74.80 -35.59 -32.86
C ASN A 53 74.38 -37.06 -32.75
N ASN A 54 75.37 -37.92 -32.55
CA ASN A 54 75.12 -39.28 -32.16
C ASN A 54 75.18 -39.35 -30.63
N PRO A 55 74.07 -39.71 -29.95
CA PRO A 55 74.01 -39.77 -28.49
C PRO A 55 75.02 -40.77 -27.87
N ALA A 56 75.65 -41.64 -28.67
CA ALA A 56 76.66 -42.58 -28.21
C ALA A 56 78.09 -42.00 -28.10
N ILE A 57 78.36 -40.75 -28.55
CA ILE A 57 79.74 -40.22 -28.69
C ILE A 57 80.01 -38.89 -27.96
N GLU A 58 79.11 -38.39 -27.12
CA GLU A 58 79.26 -37.15 -26.30
C GLU A 58 79.68 -35.87 -27.07
N TYR A 59 79.66 -35.89 -28.40
CA TYR A 59 80.01 -34.76 -29.25
C TYR A 59 78.73 -34.07 -29.72
N TYR A 60 78.57 -32.80 -29.35
CA TYR A 60 77.39 -32.00 -29.66
C TYR A 60 77.76 -30.81 -30.57
N PHE A 61 77.35 -30.87 -31.84
CA PHE A 61 77.59 -29.81 -32.83
C PHE A 61 76.89 -28.51 -32.46
N ASN A 62 77.63 -27.41 -32.38
CA ASN A 62 77.11 -26.05 -32.38
C ASN A 62 77.16 -25.52 -33.81
N VAL A 63 75.99 -25.30 -34.40
CA VAL A 63 75.81 -24.96 -35.81
C VAL A 63 75.79 -23.44 -36.01
N PHE A 64 76.58 -22.95 -36.97
CA PHE A 64 76.57 -21.55 -37.38
C PHE A 64 76.20 -21.38 -38.86
N ILE A 65 75.21 -20.53 -39.13
CA ILE A 65 74.71 -20.20 -40.46
C ILE A 65 74.98 -18.72 -40.73
N PRO A 66 75.97 -18.38 -41.58
CA PRO A 66 76.27 -17.00 -41.94
C PRO A 66 75.30 -16.45 -43.00
N GLY A 67 75.07 -15.14 -42.97
CA GLY A 67 74.44 -14.41 -44.08
C GLY A 67 72.97 -14.76 -44.32
N SER A 68 72.57 -14.79 -45.59
CA SER A 68 71.20 -15.04 -46.08
C SER A 68 70.94 -16.49 -46.53
N ALA A 69 71.68 -17.45 -45.96
CA ALA A 69 71.56 -18.86 -46.36
C ALA A 69 70.19 -19.46 -46.00
N ASP A 70 69.66 -20.27 -46.92
CA ASP A 70 68.46 -21.10 -46.82
C ASP A 70 68.88 -22.57 -46.64
N VAL A 71 68.62 -23.12 -45.45
CA VAL A 71 69.03 -24.46 -45.07
C VAL A 71 67.82 -25.36 -44.86
N GLU A 72 67.59 -26.29 -45.79
CA GLU A 72 66.51 -27.26 -45.70
C GLU A 72 66.91 -28.50 -44.89
N VAL A 73 66.14 -28.83 -43.85
CA VAL A 73 66.27 -30.04 -43.04
C VAL A 73 65.53 -31.18 -43.72
N ASP A 74 66.26 -32.00 -44.48
CA ASP A 74 65.75 -33.07 -45.33
C ASP A 74 65.66 -34.46 -44.66
N GLY A 75 65.88 -34.52 -43.35
CA GLY A 75 65.88 -35.74 -42.54
C GLY A 75 65.71 -35.48 -41.04
N ALA A 76 66.19 -36.42 -40.22
CA ALA A 76 66.19 -36.29 -38.76
C ALA A 76 67.60 -36.00 -38.25
N TYR A 77 67.80 -34.81 -37.69
CA TYR A 77 69.09 -34.32 -37.22
C TYR A 77 69.01 -33.84 -35.78
N THR A 78 70.09 -34.06 -35.02
CA THR A 78 70.26 -33.53 -33.66
C THR A 78 71.49 -32.65 -33.62
N VAL A 79 71.40 -31.47 -33.00
CA VAL A 79 72.51 -30.53 -32.78
C VAL A 79 72.45 -30.00 -31.35
N ASN A 80 73.52 -29.39 -30.86
CA ASN A 80 73.51 -28.71 -29.56
C ASN A 80 72.70 -27.42 -29.64
N THR A 81 73.23 -26.47 -30.41
CA THR A 81 72.70 -25.12 -30.59
C THR A 81 72.78 -24.72 -32.06
N VAL A 82 71.95 -23.76 -32.43
CA VAL A 82 71.93 -23.13 -33.76
C VAL A 82 72.15 -21.62 -33.61
N ASN A 83 72.97 -21.04 -34.50
CA ASN A 83 73.15 -19.61 -34.64
C ASN A 83 72.94 -19.18 -36.09
N ILE A 84 72.05 -18.21 -36.28
CA ILE A 84 71.77 -17.57 -37.57
C ILE A 84 72.17 -16.09 -37.42
N SER A 85 73.21 -15.67 -38.13
CA SER A 85 73.85 -14.38 -37.86
C SER A 85 73.05 -13.16 -38.32
N GLU A 86 72.32 -13.28 -39.42
CA GLU A 86 71.59 -12.18 -40.08
C GLU A 86 70.10 -12.49 -40.22
N SER A 87 69.28 -11.44 -40.35
CA SER A 87 67.82 -11.57 -40.46
C SER A 87 67.33 -12.28 -41.73
N ALA A 88 68.17 -12.32 -42.77
CA ALA A 88 67.85 -12.98 -44.02
C ALA A 88 68.18 -14.48 -44.04
N GLY A 89 68.86 -15.01 -43.02
CA GLY A 89 69.18 -16.43 -42.93
C GLY A 89 68.00 -17.26 -42.42
N PHE A 90 67.84 -18.49 -42.92
CA PHE A 90 66.73 -19.33 -42.53
C PHE A 90 67.02 -20.83 -42.60
N ILE A 91 66.40 -21.56 -41.67
CA ILE A 91 66.31 -23.02 -41.67
C ILE A 91 64.88 -23.39 -42.01
N SER A 92 64.64 -24.31 -42.93
CA SER A 92 63.31 -24.86 -43.23
C SER A 92 63.24 -26.33 -42.86
N ILE A 93 62.27 -26.73 -42.04
CA ILE A 93 62.01 -28.12 -41.68
C ILE A 93 60.75 -28.55 -42.43
N GLY A 94 60.86 -29.51 -43.36
CA GLY A 94 59.68 -30.10 -44.02
C GLY A 94 59.29 -29.59 -45.40
N SER A 95 60.12 -28.80 -46.08
CA SER A 95 59.80 -28.24 -47.41
C SER A 95 59.65 -29.26 -48.57
N ASP A 96 59.87 -30.56 -48.32
CA ASP A 96 59.60 -31.65 -49.27
C ASP A 96 58.37 -32.48 -48.85
N THR A 97 57.68 -33.11 -49.80
CA THR A 97 56.46 -33.90 -49.51
C THR A 97 56.77 -35.34 -49.07
N VAL A 98 57.96 -35.66 -48.55
CA VAL A 98 58.41 -37.06 -48.35
C VAL A 98 59.14 -37.28 -47.01
N GLY A 99 58.46 -37.98 -46.10
CA GLY A 99 59.03 -38.50 -44.86
C GLY A 99 59.04 -37.48 -43.73
N ASN A 100 59.07 -37.96 -42.49
CA ASN A 100 59.11 -37.08 -41.32
C ASN A 100 60.47 -36.37 -41.23
N LYS A 101 60.45 -35.05 -41.06
CA LYS A 101 61.66 -34.24 -40.90
C LYS A 101 61.72 -33.69 -39.49
N SER A 102 62.91 -33.67 -38.91
CA SER A 102 63.08 -33.09 -37.58
C SER A 102 64.45 -32.51 -37.33
N LEU A 103 64.49 -31.35 -36.69
CA LEU A 103 65.68 -30.80 -36.08
C LEU A 103 65.54 -30.86 -34.56
N THR A 104 66.51 -31.45 -33.87
CA THR A 104 66.51 -31.57 -32.41
C THR A 104 67.62 -30.70 -31.82
N LEU A 105 67.27 -29.82 -30.91
CA LEU A 105 68.19 -28.99 -30.13
C LEU A 105 68.46 -29.67 -28.79
N ALA A 106 69.71 -30.03 -28.52
CA ALA A 106 70.12 -30.71 -27.29
C ALA A 106 70.30 -29.75 -26.10
N GLY A 107 70.23 -28.44 -26.33
CA GLY A 107 70.21 -27.41 -25.28
C GLY A 107 71.25 -26.32 -25.48
N GLY A 108 71.15 -25.26 -24.68
CA GLY A 108 72.06 -24.11 -24.69
C GLY A 108 71.46 -22.86 -25.33
N THR A 109 72.32 -21.90 -25.65
CA THR A 109 71.93 -20.60 -26.22
C THR A 109 71.93 -20.65 -27.74
N ASN A 110 70.75 -20.51 -28.33
CA ASN A 110 70.51 -20.44 -29.77
C ASN A 110 70.33 -18.97 -30.17
N ASN A 111 71.31 -18.42 -30.88
CA ASN A 111 71.28 -17.02 -31.30
C ASN A 111 70.76 -16.91 -32.74
N VAL A 112 69.47 -16.66 -32.88
CA VAL A 112 68.76 -16.70 -34.16
C VAL A 112 68.27 -15.29 -34.49
N ASN A 113 68.96 -14.62 -35.41
CA ASN A 113 68.53 -13.31 -35.93
C ASN A 113 67.61 -13.43 -37.15
N GLY A 114 67.66 -14.58 -37.85
CA GLY A 114 66.81 -14.93 -38.99
C GLY A 114 65.61 -15.79 -38.60
N ARG A 115 65.29 -16.85 -39.35
CA ARG A 115 64.07 -17.65 -39.13
C ARG A 115 64.32 -19.16 -39.09
N ILE A 116 63.64 -19.87 -38.20
CA ILE A 116 63.45 -21.33 -38.28
C ILE A 116 62.01 -21.59 -38.70
N SER A 117 61.81 -22.04 -39.94
CA SER A 117 60.51 -22.36 -40.52
C SER A 117 60.20 -23.84 -40.31
N ILE A 118 58.99 -24.13 -39.83
CA ILE A 118 58.42 -25.47 -39.74
C ILE A 118 57.30 -25.51 -40.79
N ASP A 119 57.57 -26.23 -41.88
CA ASP A 119 56.93 -26.06 -43.17
C ASP A 119 56.52 -27.40 -43.82
N ASP A 120 55.78 -28.24 -43.11
CA ASP A 120 55.16 -29.43 -43.69
C ASP A 120 53.95 -29.07 -44.56
N ALA A 121 54.01 -29.44 -45.84
CA ALA A 121 52.85 -29.36 -46.72
C ALA A 121 51.75 -30.35 -46.27
N PRO A 122 50.44 -30.00 -46.42
CA PRO A 122 49.36 -30.89 -45.99
C PRO A 122 49.48 -32.32 -46.54
N GLY A 123 49.58 -33.30 -45.64
CA GLY A 123 49.89 -34.70 -45.98
C GLY A 123 49.92 -35.62 -44.76
N THR A 124 50.67 -36.74 -44.84
CA THR A 124 50.82 -37.74 -43.76
C THR A 124 52.12 -37.62 -42.95
N TYR A 125 53.01 -36.73 -43.37
CA TYR A 125 54.32 -36.55 -42.73
C TYR A 125 54.26 -35.43 -41.69
N THR A 126 55.37 -35.20 -41.00
CA THR A 126 55.47 -34.18 -39.96
C THR A 126 56.76 -33.40 -40.11
N ALA A 127 56.71 -32.10 -39.88
CA ALA A 127 57.88 -31.27 -39.64
C ALA A 127 57.97 -30.92 -38.16
N THR A 128 59.10 -31.24 -37.53
CA THR A 128 59.22 -31.12 -36.08
C THR A 128 60.51 -30.42 -35.65
N LEU A 129 60.39 -29.36 -34.85
CA LEU A 129 61.49 -28.85 -34.04
C LEU A 129 61.39 -29.47 -32.64
N ASN A 130 62.41 -30.21 -32.21
CA ASN A 130 62.46 -30.85 -30.90
C ASN A 130 63.39 -30.10 -29.94
N ILE A 131 62.94 -29.83 -28.72
CA ILE A 131 63.71 -29.27 -27.61
C ILE A 131 64.05 -30.42 -26.65
N ALA A 132 65.23 -31.01 -26.82
CA ALA A 132 65.70 -32.16 -26.03
C ALA A 132 66.44 -31.74 -24.75
N GLY A 133 67.03 -30.55 -24.72
CA GLY A 133 67.58 -29.94 -23.51
C GLY A 133 67.23 -28.45 -23.42
N ASP A 134 67.44 -27.87 -22.24
CA ASP A 134 67.03 -26.49 -21.95
C ASP A 134 67.63 -25.52 -22.97
N SER A 135 66.78 -24.85 -23.72
CA SER A 135 67.15 -24.05 -24.89
C SER A 135 66.69 -22.61 -24.74
N LEU A 136 67.61 -21.67 -24.84
CA LEU A 136 67.32 -20.23 -24.93
C LEU A 136 67.35 -19.82 -26.41
N MET A 137 66.21 -19.39 -26.95
CA MET A 137 66.11 -18.72 -28.25
C MET A 137 66.29 -17.22 -28.05
N GLN A 138 67.41 -16.66 -28.48
CA GLN A 138 67.70 -15.23 -28.40
C GLN A 138 68.05 -14.66 -29.77
N GLY A 139 68.12 -13.34 -29.88
CA GLY A 139 68.25 -12.62 -31.16
C GLY A 139 66.93 -11.94 -31.53
N THR A 140 66.87 -11.41 -32.75
CA THR A 140 65.69 -10.69 -33.28
C THR A 140 64.84 -11.55 -34.22
N GLY A 141 65.15 -12.84 -34.33
CA GLY A 141 64.55 -13.76 -35.28
C GLY A 141 63.26 -14.41 -34.81
N SER A 142 62.85 -15.46 -35.52
CA SER A 142 61.62 -16.18 -35.22
C SER A 142 61.67 -17.70 -35.44
N ILE A 143 60.77 -18.41 -34.77
CA ILE A 143 60.28 -19.73 -35.18
C ILE A 143 58.91 -19.53 -35.84
N ASP A 144 58.77 -19.99 -37.08
CA ASP A 144 57.58 -19.78 -37.89
C ASP A 144 56.93 -21.10 -38.28
N PHE A 145 55.63 -21.22 -38.02
CA PHE A 145 54.78 -22.21 -38.67
C PHE A 145 54.17 -21.59 -39.93
N VAL A 146 54.42 -22.17 -41.10
CA VAL A 146 54.13 -21.50 -42.39
C VAL A 146 53.10 -22.22 -43.27
N THR A 147 52.78 -23.48 -42.98
CA THR A 147 51.84 -24.30 -43.76
C THR A 147 50.81 -25.01 -42.87
N THR A 148 49.76 -25.55 -43.48
CA THR A 148 48.67 -26.25 -42.77
C THR A 148 48.95 -27.73 -42.47
N GLY A 149 50.15 -28.24 -42.77
CA GLY A 149 50.52 -29.61 -42.45
C GLY A 149 50.75 -29.84 -40.95
N TYR A 150 51.32 -30.97 -40.62
CA TYR A 150 51.57 -31.37 -39.23
C TYR A 150 52.88 -30.78 -38.73
N ASN A 151 52.85 -29.50 -38.39
CA ASN A 151 53.99 -28.77 -37.87
C ASN A 151 54.02 -28.75 -36.34
N TYR A 152 55.09 -29.31 -35.76
CA TYR A 152 55.23 -29.48 -34.33
C TYR A 152 56.46 -28.78 -33.76
N LEU A 153 56.28 -28.16 -32.60
CA LEU A 153 57.36 -27.78 -31.70
C LEU A 153 57.20 -28.60 -30.43
N ASN A 154 58.03 -29.63 -30.25
CA ASN A 154 57.91 -30.60 -29.17
C ASN A 154 59.11 -30.52 -28.22
N GLY A 155 58.94 -30.89 -26.96
CA GLY A 155 60.09 -31.01 -26.05
C GLY A 155 59.71 -31.33 -24.62
N ALA A 156 60.57 -32.08 -23.94
CA ALA A 156 60.43 -32.32 -22.50
C ALA A 156 61.24 -31.33 -21.65
N ALA A 157 62.15 -30.58 -22.27
CA ALA A 157 62.99 -29.59 -21.62
C ALA A 157 62.40 -28.17 -21.72
N THR A 158 63.04 -27.20 -21.06
CA THR A 158 62.57 -25.81 -21.03
C THR A 158 62.93 -25.08 -22.32
N LEU A 159 61.97 -24.41 -22.93
CA LEU A 159 62.21 -23.44 -24.00
C LEU A 159 62.06 -22.01 -23.47
N THR A 160 63.13 -21.23 -23.48
CA THR A 160 63.06 -19.80 -23.18
C THR A 160 63.06 -18.99 -24.47
N ILE A 161 62.00 -18.21 -24.70
CA ILE A 161 61.90 -17.23 -25.78
C ILE A 161 62.46 -15.90 -25.25
N GLY A 162 63.55 -15.42 -25.83
CA GLY A 162 64.20 -14.16 -25.46
C GLY A 162 63.40 -12.93 -25.87
N SER A 163 63.68 -11.76 -25.26
CA SER A 163 62.84 -10.56 -25.38
C SER A 163 62.72 -9.95 -26.77
N GLY A 164 63.64 -10.25 -27.69
CA GLY A 164 63.55 -9.85 -29.10
C GLY A 164 63.05 -10.95 -30.03
N PHE A 165 62.80 -12.16 -29.52
CA PHE A 165 62.51 -13.34 -30.32
C PHE A 165 61.00 -13.58 -30.44
N THR A 166 60.57 -14.13 -31.58
CA THR A 166 59.16 -14.41 -31.86
C THR A 166 58.90 -15.88 -32.16
N LEU A 167 57.86 -16.46 -31.56
CA LEU A 167 57.26 -17.74 -31.98
C LEU A 167 55.92 -17.43 -32.65
N GLN A 168 55.72 -17.83 -33.89
CA GLN A 168 54.52 -17.44 -34.62
C GLN A 168 53.98 -18.47 -35.60
N ALA A 169 52.66 -18.46 -35.79
CA ALA A 169 52.01 -19.06 -36.94
C ALA A 169 51.66 -17.97 -37.95
N ASN A 170 52.23 -18.03 -39.15
CA ASN A 170 51.98 -17.07 -40.23
C ASN A 170 50.67 -17.37 -40.96
N SER A 171 50.23 -16.44 -41.81
CA SER A 171 49.03 -16.60 -42.63
C SER A 171 49.04 -17.91 -43.41
N GLY A 172 48.00 -18.73 -43.20
CA GLY A 172 47.90 -20.08 -43.78
C GLY A 172 48.73 -21.16 -43.08
N GLY A 173 49.47 -20.83 -42.02
CA GLY A 173 50.22 -21.76 -41.18
C GLY A 173 49.39 -22.35 -40.05
N SER A 174 49.73 -23.57 -39.63
CA SER A 174 49.20 -24.24 -38.45
C SER A 174 50.34 -24.81 -37.63
N GLY A 175 50.41 -24.46 -36.33
CA GLY A 175 51.44 -24.92 -35.41
C GLY A 175 50.86 -25.56 -34.16
N ILE A 176 51.50 -26.65 -33.71
CA ILE A 176 51.17 -27.33 -32.46
C ILE A 176 52.41 -27.33 -31.56
N VAL A 177 52.29 -26.73 -30.38
CA VAL A 177 53.40 -26.58 -29.43
C VAL A 177 53.17 -27.46 -28.21
N ASN A 178 53.98 -28.52 -28.08
CA ASN A 178 54.00 -29.47 -26.97
C ASN A 178 55.37 -29.45 -26.27
N VAL A 179 55.80 -28.27 -25.81
CA VAL A 179 57.02 -28.13 -25.00
C VAL A 179 56.63 -28.01 -23.54
N ALA A 180 57.09 -28.96 -22.71
CA ALA A 180 56.64 -29.14 -21.33
C ALA A 180 56.71 -27.87 -20.47
N ASN A 181 57.71 -27.00 -20.70
CA ASN A 181 57.83 -25.71 -20.02
C ASN A 181 58.31 -24.63 -21.01
N ILE A 182 57.52 -23.58 -21.20
CA ILE A 182 57.92 -22.41 -21.99
C ILE A 182 58.05 -21.19 -21.06
N ILE A 183 59.17 -20.47 -21.17
CA ILE A 183 59.35 -19.15 -20.55
C ILE A 183 59.35 -18.13 -21.68
N ASN A 184 58.25 -17.38 -21.81
CA ASN A 184 58.11 -16.37 -22.84
C ASN A 184 58.52 -14.99 -22.33
N ASN A 185 59.73 -14.54 -22.67
CA ASN A 185 60.12 -13.13 -22.48
C ASN A 185 59.94 -12.30 -23.76
N GLY A 186 59.66 -12.94 -24.90
CA GLY A 186 59.49 -12.33 -26.21
C GLY A 186 58.03 -12.29 -26.64
N THR A 187 57.75 -12.64 -27.90
CA THR A 187 56.38 -12.65 -28.43
C THR A 187 56.00 -14.05 -28.90
N ILE A 188 54.85 -14.55 -28.46
CA ILE A 188 54.16 -15.70 -29.06
C ILE A 188 52.93 -15.17 -29.78
N ARG A 189 52.70 -15.49 -31.05
CA ARG A 189 51.55 -14.92 -31.77
C ARG A 189 50.97 -15.76 -32.90
N SER A 190 49.67 -15.61 -33.16
CA SER A 190 49.02 -16.05 -34.40
C SER A 190 48.85 -14.87 -35.37
N ASN A 191 49.63 -14.88 -36.45
CA ASN A 191 49.70 -13.83 -37.46
C ASN A 191 48.99 -14.26 -38.75
N GLY A 192 47.70 -14.56 -38.66
CA GLY A 192 46.88 -15.09 -39.76
C GLY A 192 46.85 -16.61 -39.83
N GLY A 193 47.66 -17.30 -39.04
CA GLY A 193 47.68 -18.77 -38.90
C GLY A 193 46.95 -19.27 -37.67
N THR A 194 46.98 -20.60 -37.46
CA THR A 194 46.49 -21.24 -36.23
C THR A 194 47.67 -21.66 -35.36
N LEU A 195 47.66 -21.31 -34.08
CA LEU A 195 48.68 -21.72 -33.11
C LEU A 195 48.00 -22.37 -31.90
N ASN A 196 48.35 -23.63 -31.63
CA ASN A 196 47.87 -24.38 -30.47
C ASN A 196 49.00 -24.50 -29.45
N LEU A 197 48.77 -24.02 -28.23
CA LEU A 197 49.69 -24.08 -27.11
C LEU A 197 49.12 -25.06 -26.08
N ASN A 198 49.76 -26.21 -25.88
CA ASN A 198 49.15 -27.35 -25.16
C ASN A 198 49.76 -27.63 -23.78
N GLU A 199 50.80 -26.90 -23.39
CA GLU A 199 51.62 -27.19 -22.22
C GLU A 199 51.83 -25.93 -21.37
N ASN A 200 52.40 -26.06 -20.17
CA ASN A 200 52.52 -24.93 -19.24
C ASN A 200 53.44 -23.82 -19.77
N ILE A 201 53.00 -22.57 -19.60
CA ILE A 201 53.74 -21.38 -20.04
C ILE A 201 53.89 -20.39 -18.89
N THR A 202 55.08 -19.83 -18.72
CA THR A 202 55.31 -18.60 -17.97
C THR A 202 55.45 -17.45 -18.97
N ASN A 203 54.44 -16.61 -19.07
CA ASN A 203 54.45 -15.42 -19.92
C ASN A 203 54.92 -14.20 -19.14
N ASN A 204 56.06 -13.65 -19.56
CA ASN A 204 56.64 -12.42 -19.04
C ASN A 204 56.56 -11.25 -20.02
N ASN A 205 55.93 -11.43 -21.19
CA ASN A 205 55.77 -10.35 -22.17
C ASN A 205 54.45 -10.50 -22.93
N LEU A 206 54.44 -11.04 -24.16
CA LEU A 206 53.25 -10.99 -25.02
C LEU A 206 52.89 -12.37 -25.60
N ILE A 207 51.63 -12.76 -25.42
CA ILE A 207 50.95 -13.79 -26.22
C ILE A 207 49.80 -13.11 -26.97
N ALA A 208 49.79 -13.15 -28.31
CA ALA A 208 48.83 -12.36 -29.09
C ALA A 208 48.14 -13.15 -30.21
N ALA A 209 46.81 -13.09 -30.29
CA ALA A 209 46.06 -13.43 -31.49
C ALA A 209 45.87 -12.16 -32.32
N GLN A 210 46.47 -12.07 -33.51
CA GLN A 210 46.45 -10.82 -34.30
C GLN A 210 45.47 -10.86 -35.47
N SER A 211 45.60 -11.84 -36.35
CA SER A 211 44.68 -12.03 -37.49
C SER A 211 44.38 -13.51 -37.73
N GLY A 212 44.83 -14.37 -36.80
CA GLY A 212 44.68 -15.80 -36.86
C GLY A 212 43.92 -16.34 -35.64
N THR A 213 44.08 -17.63 -35.41
CA THR A 213 43.52 -18.34 -34.25
C THR A 213 44.65 -18.72 -33.30
N LEU A 214 44.52 -18.37 -32.03
CA LEU A 214 45.41 -18.82 -30.97
C LEU A 214 44.57 -19.61 -29.96
N ASN A 215 44.90 -20.89 -29.79
CA ASN A 215 44.26 -21.76 -28.82
C ASN A 215 45.22 -21.98 -27.65
N LEU A 216 44.78 -21.61 -26.46
CA LEU A 216 45.39 -22.07 -25.22
C LEU A 216 44.66 -23.34 -24.79
N ASP A 217 45.37 -24.46 -24.84
CA ASP A 217 45.03 -25.74 -24.21
C ASP A 217 46.02 -26.03 -23.07
N THR A 218 46.62 -24.98 -22.52
CA THR A 218 47.66 -25.02 -21.49
C THR A 218 47.04 -25.20 -20.10
N MET A 219 47.35 -26.29 -19.39
CA MET A 219 46.77 -26.53 -18.06
C MET A 219 47.04 -25.38 -17.06
N THR A 220 48.20 -24.72 -17.14
CA THR A 220 48.48 -23.50 -16.35
C THR A 220 49.35 -22.51 -17.13
N LEU A 221 48.85 -21.28 -17.24
CA LEU A 221 49.54 -20.11 -17.79
C LEU A 221 49.82 -19.12 -16.65
N ASN A 222 51.08 -19.01 -16.25
CA ASN A 222 51.51 -17.94 -15.36
C ASN A 222 51.75 -16.67 -16.18
N ASN A 223 50.84 -15.70 -16.05
CA ASN A 223 50.85 -14.46 -16.81
C ASN A 223 51.13 -13.23 -15.93
N THR A 224 51.70 -13.43 -14.74
CA THR A 224 51.93 -12.36 -13.74
C THR A 224 52.61 -11.10 -14.30
N ASN A 225 53.57 -11.26 -15.21
CA ASN A 225 54.29 -10.15 -15.86
C ASN A 225 53.91 -9.97 -17.34
N GLY A 226 52.91 -10.70 -17.81
CA GLY A 226 52.57 -10.84 -19.21
C GLY A 226 51.25 -10.18 -19.59
N THR A 227 51.09 -10.00 -20.89
CA THR A 227 49.89 -9.51 -21.56
C THR A 227 49.41 -10.56 -22.55
N LEU A 228 48.10 -10.81 -22.55
CA LEU A 228 47.38 -11.52 -23.58
C LEU A 228 46.62 -10.49 -24.41
N SER A 229 46.77 -10.52 -25.73
CA SER A 229 46.14 -9.57 -26.64
C SER A 229 45.39 -10.32 -27.73
N ALA A 230 44.15 -9.90 -28.00
CA ALA A 230 43.33 -10.47 -29.06
C ALA A 230 42.88 -9.35 -30.00
N SER A 231 43.64 -9.07 -31.06
CA SER A 231 43.28 -8.02 -32.02
C SER A 231 41.90 -8.26 -32.63
N SER A 232 41.19 -7.18 -32.96
CA SER A 232 39.85 -7.23 -33.55
C SER A 232 39.75 -8.21 -34.73
N GLY A 233 38.86 -9.20 -34.61
CA GLY A 233 38.62 -10.24 -35.62
C GLY A 233 39.54 -11.46 -35.55
N ALA A 234 40.52 -11.49 -34.64
CA ALA A 234 41.26 -12.69 -34.30
C ALA A 234 40.45 -13.59 -33.35
N ASN A 235 40.76 -14.90 -33.34
CA ASN A 235 40.18 -15.82 -32.36
C ASN A 235 41.24 -16.14 -31.30
N PHE A 236 40.98 -15.76 -30.06
CA PHE A 236 41.79 -16.17 -28.92
C PHE A 236 40.93 -17.08 -28.05
N ASN A 237 41.18 -18.38 -28.09
CA ASN A 237 40.41 -19.38 -27.36
C ASN A 237 41.18 -19.86 -26.15
N ILE A 238 40.49 -19.97 -25.01
CA ILE A 238 41.03 -20.44 -23.73
C ILE A 238 40.22 -21.68 -23.35
N ASN A 239 40.85 -22.84 -23.44
CA ASN A 239 40.18 -24.13 -23.27
C ASN A 239 40.76 -24.90 -22.07
N ASN A 240 39.95 -25.06 -21.03
CA ASN A 240 40.32 -25.74 -19.78
C ASN A 240 41.65 -25.25 -19.15
N CYS A 241 41.92 -23.95 -19.24
CA CYS A 241 43.18 -23.34 -18.77
C CYS A 241 43.02 -22.65 -17.42
N THR A 242 44.07 -22.70 -16.59
CA THR A 242 44.23 -21.78 -15.45
C THR A 242 45.13 -20.61 -15.84
N ILE A 243 44.64 -19.38 -15.74
CA ILE A 243 45.42 -18.14 -15.96
C ILE A 243 45.68 -17.48 -14.61
N GLU A 244 46.96 -17.37 -14.26
CA GLU A 244 47.44 -16.71 -13.06
C GLU A 244 47.90 -15.29 -13.40
N SER A 245 47.12 -14.30 -12.95
CA SER A 245 47.40 -12.87 -13.01
C SER A 245 47.61 -12.30 -14.43
N GLY A 246 48.02 -11.03 -14.52
CA GLY A 246 48.33 -10.36 -15.79
C GLY A 246 47.16 -9.68 -16.48
N LEU A 247 47.43 -9.15 -17.68
CA LEU A 247 46.51 -8.31 -18.46
C LEU A 247 45.93 -9.05 -19.68
N LEU A 248 44.63 -8.89 -19.93
CA LEU A 248 43.92 -9.21 -21.17
C LEU A 248 43.48 -7.90 -21.84
N THR A 249 43.79 -7.69 -23.13
CA THR A 249 43.55 -6.42 -23.86
C THR A 249 43.21 -6.65 -25.35
N ASP A 250 42.80 -5.59 -26.05
CA ASP A 250 42.59 -5.42 -27.50
C ASP A 250 41.39 -6.13 -28.17
N GLY A 251 40.71 -7.07 -27.49
CA GLY A 251 39.52 -7.72 -28.06
C GLY A 251 39.02 -8.96 -27.32
N THR A 252 38.54 -9.96 -28.06
CA THR A 252 37.71 -11.06 -27.51
C THR A 252 38.52 -12.31 -27.16
N PHE A 253 38.35 -12.78 -25.93
CA PHE A 253 38.86 -14.03 -25.40
C PHE A 253 37.68 -15.00 -25.20
N ASN A 254 37.62 -16.06 -25.99
CA ASN A 254 36.56 -17.06 -25.92
C ASN A 254 36.92 -18.13 -24.89
N ILE A 255 36.04 -18.32 -23.92
CA ILE A 255 36.16 -19.38 -22.91
C ILE A 255 35.51 -20.64 -23.47
N GLU A 256 36.27 -21.73 -23.54
CA GLU A 256 35.80 -23.04 -24.01
C GLU A 256 35.99 -24.09 -22.91
N GLY A 257 35.00 -24.96 -22.74
CA GLY A 257 35.07 -26.03 -21.74
C GLY A 257 34.77 -25.57 -20.31
N THR A 258 34.92 -26.49 -19.36
CA THR A 258 34.33 -26.38 -18.02
C THR A 258 35.35 -26.22 -16.89
N LEU A 259 36.65 -26.18 -17.20
CA LEU A 259 37.73 -26.17 -16.21
C LEU A 259 38.56 -24.88 -16.23
N ASN A 260 38.08 -23.81 -16.87
CA ASN A 260 38.82 -22.55 -16.92
C ASN A 260 38.83 -21.86 -15.56
N VAL A 261 39.97 -21.27 -15.20
CA VAL A 261 40.15 -20.56 -13.93
C VAL A 261 40.93 -19.26 -14.15
N PHE A 262 40.38 -18.12 -13.73
CA PHE A 262 41.08 -16.83 -13.69
C PHE A 262 41.41 -16.42 -12.26
N ASN A 263 42.69 -16.22 -11.97
CA ASN A 263 43.20 -15.89 -10.64
C ASN A 263 43.94 -14.54 -10.67
N ASN A 264 43.31 -13.49 -10.14
CA ASN A 264 43.84 -12.11 -10.09
C ASN A 264 44.13 -11.53 -11.48
N VAL A 265 43.33 -11.92 -12.47
CA VAL A 265 43.42 -11.43 -13.85
C VAL A 265 42.83 -10.02 -13.96
N THR A 266 43.47 -9.17 -14.76
CA THR A 266 42.94 -7.85 -15.17
C THR A 266 42.46 -7.92 -16.61
N ILE A 267 41.19 -7.59 -16.84
CA ILE A 267 40.57 -7.44 -18.16
C ILE A 267 40.53 -5.93 -18.45
N ASP A 268 41.20 -5.48 -19.49
CA ASP A 268 41.26 -4.06 -19.86
C ASP A 268 39.96 -3.55 -20.47
N ASP A 269 39.81 -2.24 -20.58
CA ASP A 269 38.58 -1.58 -21.07
C ASP A 269 38.18 -1.95 -22.51
N ASP A 270 39.15 -2.35 -23.32
CA ASP A 270 38.97 -2.80 -24.70
C ASP A 270 38.90 -4.33 -24.85
N ALA A 271 38.99 -5.09 -23.75
CA ALA A 271 38.88 -6.54 -23.75
C ALA A 271 37.47 -7.05 -23.46
N THR A 272 37.15 -8.19 -24.05
CA THR A 272 35.91 -8.94 -23.81
C THR A 272 36.24 -10.38 -23.51
N VAL A 273 35.77 -10.90 -22.38
CA VAL A 273 35.76 -12.33 -22.09
C VAL A 273 34.39 -12.89 -22.43
N ALA A 274 34.31 -13.76 -23.43
CA ALA A 274 33.05 -14.33 -23.91
C ALA A 274 32.90 -15.78 -23.44
N LEU A 275 31.78 -16.09 -22.80
CA LEU A 275 31.39 -17.43 -22.38
C LEU A 275 30.10 -17.81 -23.08
N GLY A 276 30.10 -18.90 -23.82
CA GLY A 276 28.91 -19.41 -24.50
C GLY A 276 29.26 -19.95 -25.88
N GLY A 277 28.59 -21.03 -26.27
CA GLY A 277 28.91 -21.75 -27.49
C GLY A 277 27.98 -22.93 -27.74
N THR A 278 28.55 -24.06 -28.13
CA THR A 278 27.80 -25.31 -28.36
C THR A 278 27.93 -26.30 -27.22
N TYR A 279 28.60 -25.95 -26.12
CA TYR A 279 28.83 -26.81 -24.97
C TYR A 279 28.64 -26.02 -23.68
N ASN A 280 28.92 -26.65 -22.53
CA ASN A 280 28.98 -25.89 -21.28
C ASN A 280 30.31 -25.14 -21.23
N GLU A 281 30.27 -23.83 -21.03
CA GLU A 281 31.44 -22.97 -20.87
C GLU A 281 31.45 -22.36 -19.47
N TYR A 282 32.41 -22.78 -18.65
CA TYR A 282 32.57 -22.30 -17.27
C TYR A 282 33.87 -21.54 -17.11
N LEU A 283 33.77 -20.35 -16.52
CA LEU A 283 34.91 -19.60 -16.01
C LEU A 283 34.82 -19.50 -14.49
N LYS A 284 35.69 -20.24 -13.80
CA LYS A 284 35.88 -20.06 -12.36
C LYS A 284 36.77 -18.86 -12.12
N PHE A 285 36.51 -18.10 -11.07
CA PHE A 285 37.37 -17.00 -10.68
C PHE A 285 37.49 -16.88 -9.16
N ASN A 286 38.62 -16.33 -8.75
CA ASN A 286 38.84 -15.87 -7.38
C ASN A 286 38.65 -14.35 -7.33
N ASN A 287 39.70 -13.56 -7.55
CA ASN A 287 39.56 -12.10 -7.75
C ASN A 287 39.86 -11.76 -9.21
N ILE A 288 39.11 -10.82 -9.77
CA ILE A 288 39.41 -10.24 -11.08
C ILE A 288 39.18 -8.72 -11.04
N THR A 289 39.96 -8.00 -11.84
CA THR A 289 39.73 -6.58 -12.14
C THR A 289 39.16 -6.52 -13.54
N ASN A 290 37.87 -6.24 -13.67
CA ASN A 290 37.17 -6.13 -14.93
C ASN A 290 36.99 -4.65 -15.30
N ASN A 291 37.77 -4.12 -16.25
CA ASN A 291 37.54 -2.79 -16.83
C ASN A 291 36.80 -2.85 -18.16
N GLY A 292 36.80 -4.02 -18.82
CA GLY A 292 36.10 -4.29 -20.07
C GLY A 292 34.77 -5.00 -19.89
N GLN A 293 34.56 -6.10 -20.62
CA GLN A 293 33.31 -6.86 -20.56
C GLN A 293 33.52 -8.35 -20.28
N ILE A 294 32.68 -8.92 -19.42
CA ILE A 294 32.45 -10.36 -19.34
C ILE A 294 31.06 -10.63 -19.92
N ARG A 295 30.98 -11.37 -21.02
CA ARG A 295 29.73 -11.61 -21.75
C ARG A 295 29.31 -13.07 -21.65
N LEU A 296 28.10 -13.32 -21.15
CA LEU A 296 27.46 -14.63 -21.11
C LEU A 296 26.48 -14.69 -22.29
N ILE A 297 26.79 -15.53 -23.29
CA ILE A 297 26.17 -15.54 -24.63
C ILE A 297 25.52 -16.89 -24.99
N ASP A 298 25.07 -17.68 -24.01
CA ASP A 298 24.41 -18.95 -24.28
C ASP A 298 23.08 -18.75 -25.02
N ASN A 299 22.95 -19.35 -26.20
CA ASN A 299 21.74 -19.28 -27.01
C ASN A 299 20.73 -20.37 -26.57
N PRO A 300 19.44 -20.25 -26.90
CA PRO A 300 18.43 -21.19 -26.44
C PRO A 300 18.80 -22.66 -26.71
N GLY A 301 18.91 -23.45 -25.63
CA GLY A 301 19.51 -24.79 -25.65
C GLY A 301 19.54 -25.44 -24.26
N VAL A 302 20.39 -26.45 -24.11
CA VAL A 302 20.61 -27.19 -22.84
C VAL A 302 21.96 -26.89 -22.19
N TYR A 303 22.76 -26.02 -22.82
CA TYR A 303 24.10 -25.70 -22.37
C TYR A 303 24.09 -24.50 -21.43
N ILE A 304 25.22 -24.26 -20.76
CA ILE A 304 25.31 -23.26 -19.71
C ILE A 304 26.56 -22.42 -19.95
N ALA A 305 26.39 -21.11 -20.06
CA ALA A 305 27.46 -20.13 -19.89
C ALA A 305 27.46 -19.68 -18.43
N ALA A 306 28.50 -20.05 -17.67
CA ALA A 306 28.56 -19.74 -16.24
C ALA A 306 29.85 -19.04 -15.84
N LEU A 307 29.69 -17.89 -15.17
CA LEU A 307 30.72 -17.28 -14.36
C LEU A 307 30.63 -17.84 -12.93
N GLN A 308 31.69 -18.47 -12.45
CA GLN A 308 31.67 -19.28 -11.24
C GLN A 308 32.57 -18.72 -10.13
N CYS A 309 32.01 -18.40 -8.97
CA CYS A 309 32.78 -18.00 -7.80
C CYS A 309 33.36 -19.22 -7.08
N ASN A 310 34.63 -19.15 -6.69
CA ASN A 310 35.27 -20.17 -5.85
C ASN A 310 35.53 -19.60 -4.44
N GLY A 311 34.60 -19.80 -3.52
CA GLY A 311 34.56 -19.08 -2.26
C GLY A 311 34.10 -17.63 -2.43
N ALA A 312 34.43 -16.79 -1.44
CA ALA A 312 34.23 -15.35 -1.52
C ALA A 312 35.18 -14.74 -2.56
N ALA A 313 34.62 -14.07 -3.56
CA ALA A 313 35.29 -13.61 -4.75
C ALA A 313 34.94 -12.14 -5.04
N ASN A 314 35.90 -11.36 -5.55
CA ASN A 314 35.69 -9.95 -5.89
C ASN A 314 35.80 -9.73 -7.40
N ILE A 315 34.90 -8.91 -7.94
CA ILE A 315 35.03 -8.30 -9.27
C ILE A 315 35.11 -6.79 -9.07
N ASP A 316 36.33 -6.25 -9.22
CA ASP A 316 36.61 -4.82 -9.15
C ASP A 316 36.77 -4.23 -10.56
N GLY A 317 37.06 -2.93 -10.66
CA GLY A 317 37.26 -2.21 -11.94
C GLY A 317 36.02 -1.42 -12.36
N SER A 318 35.99 -0.93 -13.60
CA SER A 318 34.91 -0.09 -14.16
C SER A 318 34.08 -0.74 -15.28
N GLY A 319 34.24 -2.05 -15.49
CA GLY A 319 33.64 -2.81 -16.57
C GLY A 319 32.24 -3.35 -16.29
N GLU A 320 31.79 -4.21 -17.21
CA GLU A 320 30.45 -4.80 -17.18
C GLU A 320 30.47 -6.34 -17.18
N ILE A 321 29.46 -6.94 -16.56
CA ILE A 321 29.07 -8.33 -16.76
C ILE A 321 27.72 -8.30 -17.49
N VAL A 322 27.66 -8.93 -18.66
CA VAL A 322 26.54 -8.80 -19.58
C VAL A 322 25.91 -10.16 -19.84
N PHE A 323 24.64 -10.31 -19.45
CA PHE A 323 23.78 -11.37 -19.94
C PHE A 323 23.28 -10.97 -21.33
N ALA A 324 23.83 -11.58 -22.38
CA ALA A 324 23.71 -11.08 -23.75
C ALA A 324 22.61 -11.77 -24.58
N THR A 325 22.06 -12.89 -24.11
CA THR A 325 21.13 -13.73 -24.88
C THR A 325 19.94 -14.18 -24.03
N GLY A 326 18.79 -14.38 -24.69
CA GLY A 326 17.56 -14.84 -24.05
C GLY A 326 17.30 -16.33 -24.29
N GLY A 327 16.76 -17.02 -23.29
CA GLY A 327 16.32 -18.42 -23.40
C GLY A 327 17.43 -19.47 -23.26
N GLY A 328 18.69 -19.07 -23.12
CA GLY A 328 19.81 -19.90 -22.67
C GLY A 328 20.02 -19.80 -21.15
N TYR A 329 20.87 -20.67 -20.60
CA TYR A 329 21.22 -20.69 -19.18
C TYR A 329 22.48 -19.86 -18.92
N ASN A 330 22.34 -18.52 -18.97
CA ASN A 330 23.40 -17.61 -18.58
C ASN A 330 23.39 -17.36 -17.06
N ARG A 331 24.47 -17.71 -16.36
CA ARG A 331 24.48 -17.69 -14.89
C ARG A 331 25.72 -17.09 -14.25
N ILE A 332 25.52 -16.46 -13.10
CA ILE A 332 26.56 -16.24 -12.09
C ILE A 332 26.25 -17.21 -10.94
N THR A 333 27.15 -18.15 -10.64
CA THR A 333 26.85 -19.30 -9.76
C THR A 333 28.06 -19.74 -8.94
N TYR A 334 27.82 -20.51 -7.88
CA TYR A 334 28.89 -21.15 -7.13
C TYR A 334 29.68 -22.15 -8.01
N ALA A 335 30.97 -22.33 -7.74
CA ALA A 335 31.77 -23.35 -8.41
C ALA A 335 31.53 -24.76 -7.84
N ASN A 336 31.20 -24.87 -6.55
CA ASN A 336 31.17 -26.14 -5.82
C ASN A 336 29.91 -26.37 -4.95
N SER A 337 28.81 -25.63 -5.20
CA SER A 337 27.54 -25.75 -4.44
C SER A 337 27.72 -25.58 -2.92
N SER A 338 28.57 -24.61 -2.54
CA SER A 338 28.82 -24.24 -1.16
C SER A 338 28.01 -23.01 -0.79
N ALA A 339 27.30 -23.05 0.34
CA ALA A 339 26.58 -21.90 0.91
C ALA A 339 27.51 -20.78 1.43
N ALA A 340 28.83 -20.89 1.23
CA ALA A 340 29.83 -19.89 1.60
C ALA A 340 30.42 -19.15 0.36
N ASP A 341 29.99 -19.51 -0.84
CA ASP A 341 30.42 -18.83 -2.07
C ASP A 341 29.63 -17.52 -2.22
N SER A 342 30.33 -16.40 -2.32
CA SER A 342 29.73 -15.07 -2.49
C SER A 342 30.51 -14.22 -3.49
N ILE A 343 29.82 -13.28 -4.13
CA ILE A 343 30.43 -12.33 -5.05
C ILE A 343 30.31 -10.91 -4.50
N THR A 344 31.43 -10.18 -4.49
CA THR A 344 31.43 -8.74 -4.26
C THR A 344 31.56 -8.03 -5.60
N ILE A 345 30.54 -7.26 -5.96
CA ILE A 345 30.53 -6.40 -7.14
C ILE A 345 31.08 -5.03 -6.71
N GLY A 346 32.19 -4.62 -7.32
CA GLY A 346 32.86 -3.35 -7.04
C GLY A 346 32.00 -2.14 -7.39
N GLU A 347 32.32 -0.99 -6.78
CA GLU A 347 31.53 0.25 -6.86
C GLU A 347 31.25 0.77 -8.28
N ASN A 348 32.15 0.50 -9.23
CA ASN A 348 32.04 0.95 -10.62
C ASN A 348 31.70 -0.20 -11.59
N GLN A 349 31.39 -1.39 -11.09
CA GLN A 349 30.93 -2.51 -11.92
C GLN A 349 29.44 -2.43 -12.21
N THR A 350 29.05 -2.95 -13.38
CA THR A 350 27.64 -3.13 -13.74
C THR A 350 27.36 -4.57 -14.18
N ILE A 351 26.38 -5.22 -13.55
CA ILE A 351 25.73 -6.42 -14.10
C ILE A 351 24.49 -5.95 -14.87
N ARG A 352 24.35 -6.34 -16.14
CA ARG A 352 23.17 -5.99 -16.93
C ARG A 352 22.72 -7.05 -17.92
N THR A 353 21.48 -6.95 -18.35
CA THR A 353 20.96 -7.68 -19.52
C THR A 353 21.05 -6.86 -20.80
N GLU A 354 21.04 -7.54 -21.94
CA GLU A 354 20.70 -6.99 -23.24
C GLU A 354 19.21 -7.24 -23.56
N ASN A 355 18.72 -6.64 -24.64
CA ASN A 355 17.32 -6.74 -25.06
C ASN A 355 16.88 -8.21 -25.24
N GLY A 356 15.87 -8.61 -24.47
CA GLY A 356 15.30 -9.95 -24.42
C GLY A 356 16.17 -10.98 -23.71
N ALA A 357 17.30 -10.59 -23.12
CA ALA A 357 18.22 -11.51 -22.46
C ALA A 357 17.71 -11.96 -21.09
N THR A 358 18.14 -13.14 -20.67
CA THR A 358 17.81 -13.74 -19.37
C THR A 358 19.08 -14.11 -18.62
N GLY A 359 19.18 -13.72 -17.35
CA GLY A 359 20.31 -14.03 -16.49
C GLY A 359 19.89 -14.48 -15.09
N ASP A 360 20.59 -15.49 -14.57
CA ASP A 360 20.37 -15.99 -13.21
C ASP A 360 21.58 -15.71 -12.31
N ILE A 361 21.32 -15.37 -11.04
CA ILE A 361 22.35 -15.24 -10.00
C ILE A 361 22.03 -16.20 -8.85
N TRP A 362 22.88 -17.21 -8.64
CA TRP A 362 22.67 -18.39 -7.77
C TRP A 362 23.59 -18.43 -6.54
N LEU A 363 24.04 -17.28 -6.05
CA LEU A 363 24.95 -17.16 -4.90
C LEU A 363 24.72 -15.84 -4.17
N ASP A 364 25.23 -15.72 -2.95
CA ASP A 364 25.11 -14.49 -2.16
C ASP A 364 25.88 -13.33 -2.82
N VAL A 365 25.23 -12.17 -2.95
CA VAL A 365 25.78 -10.99 -3.64
C VAL A 365 25.98 -9.84 -2.67
N ILE A 366 27.17 -9.24 -2.65
CA ILE A 366 27.42 -7.91 -2.10
C ILE A 366 27.50 -6.94 -3.28
N ASN A 367 26.43 -6.17 -3.50
CA ASN A 367 26.34 -5.24 -4.62
C ASN A 367 26.74 -3.82 -4.20
N ASN A 368 28.00 -3.45 -4.44
CA ASN A 368 28.42 -2.03 -4.33
C ASN A 368 28.28 -1.30 -5.68
N GLY A 369 28.09 -2.02 -6.77
CA GLY A 369 27.89 -1.49 -8.12
C GLY A 369 26.42 -1.42 -8.51
N ILE A 370 26.13 -1.70 -9.78
CA ILE A 370 24.76 -1.70 -10.33
C ILE A 370 24.39 -3.10 -10.80
N ILE A 371 23.21 -3.59 -10.43
CA ILE A 371 22.56 -4.74 -11.08
C ILE A 371 21.31 -4.22 -11.79
N SER A 372 21.30 -4.25 -13.12
CA SER A 372 20.30 -3.60 -13.97
C SER A 372 19.69 -4.56 -14.98
N ALA A 373 18.42 -4.92 -14.82
CA ALA A 373 17.66 -5.57 -15.90
C ALA A 373 17.27 -4.51 -16.93
N ASP A 374 17.92 -4.48 -18.09
CA ASP A 374 17.68 -3.53 -19.18
C ASP A 374 16.99 -4.24 -20.35
N ASN A 375 15.67 -4.08 -20.45
CA ASN A 375 14.84 -4.74 -21.46
C ASN A 375 15.04 -6.27 -21.51
N GLY A 376 15.40 -6.88 -20.39
CA GLY A 376 15.60 -8.31 -20.21
C GLY A 376 15.21 -8.73 -18.79
N THR A 377 15.56 -9.94 -18.38
CA THR A 377 15.21 -10.47 -17.06
C THR A 377 16.45 -10.88 -16.27
N ILE A 378 16.57 -10.42 -15.03
CA ILE A 378 17.53 -10.94 -14.05
C ILE A 378 16.76 -11.60 -12.92
N THR A 379 17.09 -12.84 -12.58
CA THR A 379 16.55 -13.53 -11.39
C THR A 379 17.66 -13.76 -10.38
N ILE A 380 17.46 -13.29 -9.15
CA ILE A 380 18.37 -13.50 -8.02
C ILE A 380 17.73 -14.53 -7.10
N TYR A 381 18.49 -15.59 -6.76
CA TYR A 381 17.98 -16.75 -6.01
C TYR A 381 18.48 -16.81 -4.55
N GLU A 382 19.56 -16.11 -4.23
CA GLU A 382 20.20 -16.11 -2.90
C GLU A 382 20.26 -14.69 -2.31
N ASN A 383 20.87 -14.49 -1.15
CA ASN A 383 20.81 -13.19 -0.49
C ASN A 383 21.53 -12.10 -1.30
N VAL A 384 21.04 -10.87 -1.20
CA VAL A 384 21.72 -9.69 -1.76
C VAL A 384 21.85 -8.60 -0.70
N GLU A 385 23.08 -8.19 -0.42
CA GLU A 385 23.40 -6.96 0.29
C GLU A 385 23.58 -5.85 -0.76
N ASN A 386 22.55 -5.03 -0.95
CA ASN A 386 22.56 -3.93 -1.90
C ASN A 386 23.05 -2.63 -1.23
N ASN A 387 24.30 -2.28 -1.51
CA ASN A 387 24.97 -1.08 -1.03
C ASN A 387 24.96 0.07 -2.05
N ASN A 388 24.33 -0.12 -3.22
CA ASN A 388 24.22 0.92 -4.25
C ASN A 388 22.89 0.82 -5.00
N GLN A 389 22.80 0.03 -6.08
CA GLN A 389 21.58 0.02 -6.89
C GLN A 389 21.20 -1.35 -7.48
N LEU A 390 19.95 -1.78 -7.22
CA LEU A 390 19.22 -2.73 -8.05
C LEU A 390 18.22 -1.97 -8.92
N ARG A 391 18.10 -2.30 -10.21
CA ARG A 391 17.21 -1.57 -11.10
C ARG A 391 16.59 -2.40 -12.22
N SER A 392 15.34 -2.08 -12.55
CA SER A 392 14.68 -2.51 -13.78
C SER A 392 14.42 -1.31 -14.69
N ILE A 393 14.93 -1.34 -15.92
CA ILE A 393 14.78 -0.25 -16.91
C ILE A 393 14.32 -0.75 -18.27
N ASN A 394 13.76 0.15 -19.07
CA ASN A 394 13.40 -0.08 -20.47
C ASN A 394 12.53 -1.33 -20.71
N GLY A 395 11.60 -1.64 -19.80
CA GLY A 395 10.77 -2.85 -19.87
C GLY A 395 11.43 -4.10 -19.27
N GLY A 396 12.58 -3.93 -18.62
CA GLY A 396 13.28 -5.00 -17.91
C GLY A 396 12.54 -5.47 -16.67
N THR A 397 12.91 -6.66 -16.20
CA THR A 397 12.35 -7.28 -14.99
C THR A 397 13.47 -7.81 -14.11
N VAL A 398 13.48 -7.43 -12.84
CA VAL A 398 14.26 -8.12 -11.81
C VAL A 398 13.29 -8.98 -11.00
N ASN A 399 13.62 -10.25 -10.82
CA ASN A 399 12.92 -11.16 -9.92
C ASN A 399 13.80 -11.42 -8.70
N LEU A 400 13.32 -11.07 -7.51
CA LEU A 400 13.84 -11.62 -6.28
C LEU A 400 13.06 -12.91 -5.99
N SER A 401 13.77 -14.03 -6.11
CA SER A 401 13.39 -15.31 -5.53
C SER A 401 14.39 -15.67 -4.43
N THR A 402 14.78 -14.64 -3.68
CA THR A 402 15.82 -14.67 -2.66
C THR A 402 15.24 -14.92 -1.29
N MET A 403 16.09 -15.25 -0.32
CA MET A 403 15.70 -15.24 1.08
C MET A 403 15.59 -13.79 1.59
N THR A 404 16.66 -13.01 1.47
CA THR A 404 16.72 -11.62 1.96
C THR A 404 17.48 -10.70 1.00
N ALA A 405 16.91 -9.53 0.72
CA ALA A 405 17.59 -8.38 0.14
C ALA A 405 17.78 -7.31 1.23
N ASP A 406 18.99 -7.18 1.76
CA ASP A 406 19.35 -6.04 2.63
C ASP A 406 19.66 -4.85 1.74
N ASN A 407 18.76 -3.88 1.73
CA ASN A 407 18.82 -2.67 0.94
C ASN A 407 19.13 -1.44 1.80
N THR A 408 19.56 -1.61 3.06
CA THR A 408 19.85 -0.52 3.98
C THR A 408 20.90 0.47 3.44
N GLY A 409 21.87 -0.04 2.66
CA GLY A 409 22.93 0.76 2.05
C GLY A 409 22.60 1.31 0.67
N GLY A 410 21.46 0.96 0.06
CA GLY A 410 21.20 1.16 -1.37
C GLY A 410 19.78 1.55 -1.72
N GLN A 411 19.52 1.58 -3.03
CA GLN A 411 18.22 1.87 -3.62
C GLN A 411 17.79 0.73 -4.55
N ILE A 412 16.49 0.45 -4.58
CA ILE A 412 15.87 -0.36 -5.64
C ILE A 412 14.99 0.56 -6.48
N SER A 413 15.17 0.55 -7.79
CA SER A 413 14.50 1.48 -8.71
C SER A 413 13.83 0.76 -9.88
N VAL A 414 12.64 1.21 -10.28
CA VAL A 414 11.87 0.60 -11.38
C VAL A 414 11.35 1.70 -12.29
N ASP A 415 11.85 1.77 -13.52
CA ASP A 415 11.39 2.75 -14.49
C ASP A 415 9.97 2.40 -14.98
N SER A 416 9.26 3.41 -15.48
CA SER A 416 7.92 3.23 -16.05
C SER A 416 7.92 2.13 -17.13
N GLY A 417 6.94 1.21 -17.03
CA GLY A 417 6.82 0.05 -17.92
C GLY A 417 7.75 -1.12 -17.58
N SER A 418 8.61 -1.00 -16.58
CA SER A 418 9.46 -2.08 -16.05
C SER A 418 8.86 -2.68 -14.78
N SER A 419 9.37 -3.82 -14.32
CA SER A 419 8.85 -4.52 -13.15
C SER A 419 9.93 -5.02 -12.21
N PHE A 420 9.60 -5.11 -10.92
CA PHE A 420 10.44 -5.73 -9.90
C PHE A 420 9.58 -6.69 -9.08
N ASN A 421 9.79 -7.99 -9.24
CA ASN A 421 8.96 -9.03 -8.64
C ASN A 421 9.60 -9.54 -7.36
N ILE A 422 8.83 -9.63 -6.29
CA ILE A 422 9.28 -9.98 -4.94
C ILE A 422 8.55 -11.27 -4.55
N SER A 423 9.15 -12.40 -4.93
CA SER A 423 8.57 -13.73 -4.79
C SER A 423 9.01 -14.40 -3.50
N ASN A 424 8.19 -14.32 -2.45
CA ASN A 424 8.46 -14.87 -1.11
C ASN A 424 9.79 -14.37 -0.48
N SER A 425 10.18 -13.13 -0.77
CA SER A 425 11.46 -12.55 -0.33
C SER A 425 11.27 -11.45 0.71
N THR A 426 12.31 -11.23 1.53
CA THR A 426 12.39 -10.08 2.44
C THR A 426 13.14 -8.92 1.81
N ILE A 427 12.61 -7.69 1.92
CA ILE A 427 13.37 -6.45 1.69
C ILE A 427 13.56 -5.75 3.03
N ALA A 428 14.80 -5.53 3.42
CA ALA A 428 15.15 -4.84 4.67
C ALA A 428 15.82 -3.50 4.34
N GLY A 429 15.25 -2.40 4.81
CA GLY A 429 15.85 -1.07 4.70
C GLY A 429 15.79 -0.43 3.30
N GLY A 430 16.24 0.82 3.26
CA GLY A 430 16.45 1.60 2.04
C GLY A 430 15.17 2.05 1.32
N THR A 431 15.37 2.67 0.17
CA THR A 431 14.30 3.31 -0.61
C THR A 431 13.94 2.49 -1.86
N LEU A 432 12.65 2.30 -2.09
CA LEU A 432 12.05 1.83 -3.34
C LEU A 432 11.54 3.04 -4.14
N THR A 433 12.03 3.23 -5.37
CA THR A 433 11.71 4.41 -6.21
C THR A 433 11.32 4.03 -7.64
N GLY A 434 10.74 4.99 -8.36
CA GLY A 434 10.44 4.92 -9.79
C GLY A 434 8.99 4.57 -10.11
N GLY A 435 8.54 5.02 -11.28
CA GLY A 435 7.14 4.90 -11.73
C GLY A 435 6.76 3.55 -12.36
N GLY A 436 7.58 2.52 -12.19
CA GLY A 436 7.26 1.15 -12.56
C GLY A 436 6.48 0.41 -11.46
N THR A 437 6.39 -0.91 -11.58
CA THR A 437 5.62 -1.73 -10.63
C THR A 437 6.53 -2.65 -9.81
N PHE A 438 6.41 -2.56 -8.49
CA PHE A 438 6.92 -3.58 -7.57
C PHE A 438 5.81 -4.59 -7.32
N SER A 439 5.93 -5.80 -7.86
CA SER A 439 4.91 -6.84 -7.72
C SER A 439 5.26 -7.76 -6.56
N ILE A 440 4.31 -7.98 -5.65
CA ILE A 440 4.41 -9.02 -4.64
C ILE A 440 3.91 -10.32 -5.24
N ASP A 441 4.69 -11.39 -5.07
CA ASP A 441 4.32 -12.73 -5.53
C ASP A 441 4.52 -13.72 -4.38
N GLY A 442 3.51 -14.53 -4.10
CA GLY A 442 3.50 -15.49 -3.01
C GLY A 442 3.08 -14.93 -1.64
N THR A 443 3.25 -15.77 -0.62
CA THR A 443 2.53 -15.64 0.66
C THR A 443 3.39 -15.20 1.84
N THR A 444 4.71 -15.03 1.65
CA THR A 444 5.66 -14.75 2.74
C THR A 444 6.58 -13.57 2.46
N SER A 445 6.25 -12.70 1.50
CA SER A 445 7.05 -11.50 1.22
C SER A 445 6.96 -10.52 2.41
N PHE A 446 8.09 -9.88 2.76
CA PHE A 446 8.19 -9.08 3.98
C PHE A 446 9.00 -7.80 3.75
N PHE A 447 8.46 -6.65 4.16
CA PHE A 447 9.17 -5.37 4.20
C PHE A 447 9.46 -4.95 5.65
N ASP A 448 10.74 -4.71 5.93
CA ASP A 448 11.21 -4.24 7.23
C ASP A 448 11.99 -2.93 7.10
N ASN A 449 11.45 -1.83 7.64
CA ASN A 449 12.03 -0.49 7.56
C ASN A 449 12.24 0.03 6.13
N VAL A 450 11.28 -0.21 5.25
CA VAL A 450 11.33 0.22 3.84
C VAL A 450 10.71 1.61 3.67
N GLU A 451 11.32 2.44 2.83
CA GLU A 451 10.75 3.70 2.35
C GLU A 451 10.26 3.54 0.91
N LEU A 452 9.01 3.94 0.64
CA LEU A 452 8.45 4.08 -0.70
C LEU A 452 8.48 5.55 -1.10
N ASP A 453 9.13 5.86 -2.22
CA ASP A 453 9.14 7.21 -2.80
C ASP A 453 7.79 7.57 -3.45
N GLN A 454 7.59 8.85 -3.80
CA GLN A 454 6.31 9.42 -4.24
C GLN A 454 5.69 8.73 -5.46
N ASP A 455 6.53 8.34 -6.43
CA ASP A 455 6.07 7.72 -7.68
C ASP A 455 6.01 6.19 -7.61
N THR A 456 6.36 5.59 -6.46
CA THR A 456 6.45 4.15 -6.28
C THR A 456 5.08 3.51 -6.09
N ALA A 457 4.81 2.43 -6.82
CA ALA A 457 3.64 1.59 -6.62
C ALA A 457 4.02 0.16 -6.24
N ILE A 458 3.52 -0.29 -5.08
CA ILE A 458 3.51 -1.71 -4.69
C ILE A 458 2.19 -2.31 -5.15
N ALA A 459 2.27 -3.40 -5.90
CA ALA A 459 1.16 -4.20 -6.38
C ALA A 459 1.06 -5.50 -5.58
N ILE A 460 -0.04 -5.70 -4.87
CA ILE A 460 -0.37 -6.94 -4.16
C ILE A 460 -1.64 -7.48 -4.81
N GLY A 461 -1.60 -8.64 -5.44
CA GLY A 461 -2.75 -9.28 -6.08
C GLY A 461 -2.40 -9.88 -7.45
N GLY A 462 -2.88 -11.10 -7.69
CA GLY A 462 -2.56 -11.86 -8.90
C GLY A 462 -3.31 -13.19 -8.97
N ALA A 463 -2.64 -14.27 -9.40
CA ALA A 463 -3.27 -15.56 -9.66
C ALA A 463 -3.40 -16.46 -8.42
N THR A 464 -2.80 -16.07 -7.30
CA THR A 464 -2.81 -16.80 -6.02
C THR A 464 -3.01 -15.83 -4.86
N SER A 465 -3.14 -16.35 -3.63
CA SER A 465 -3.13 -15.47 -2.46
C SER A 465 -1.76 -14.85 -2.30
N GLU A 466 -1.71 -13.53 -2.30
CA GLU A 466 -0.48 -12.75 -2.25
C GLU A 466 -0.48 -11.89 -1.00
N ASN A 467 0.60 -12.02 -0.23
CA ASN A 467 0.72 -11.42 1.09
C ASN A 467 1.98 -10.58 1.17
N LEU A 468 1.80 -9.30 1.50
CA LEU A 468 2.90 -8.46 1.95
C LEU A 468 2.82 -8.29 3.45
N LYS A 469 3.80 -8.83 4.16
CA LYS A 469 4.00 -8.55 5.58
C LYS A 469 4.79 -7.24 5.73
N VAL A 470 4.42 -6.39 6.68
CA VAL A 470 5.12 -5.12 6.98
C VAL A 470 5.30 -4.95 8.48
N ASN A 471 6.45 -4.40 8.89
CA ASN A 471 6.73 -4.04 10.29
C ASN A 471 6.80 -2.50 10.45
N SER A 472 7.72 -1.87 9.72
CA SER A 472 7.88 -0.42 9.66
C SER A 472 8.00 0.00 8.20
N ILE A 473 7.22 0.99 7.80
CA ILE A 473 7.16 1.44 6.42
C ILE A 473 6.86 2.94 6.34
N GLU A 474 7.69 3.67 5.60
CA GLU A 474 7.38 5.03 5.20
C GLU A 474 6.80 5.00 3.79
N ASN A 475 5.50 5.23 3.68
CA ASN A 475 4.79 5.18 2.41
C ASN A 475 4.61 6.61 1.86
N ASN A 476 5.45 7.06 0.91
CA ASN A 476 5.16 8.29 0.14
C ASN A 476 4.47 8.00 -1.21
N GLY A 477 4.43 6.74 -1.63
CA GLY A 477 3.81 6.28 -2.87
C GLY A 477 2.45 5.61 -2.67
N GLN A 478 2.23 4.49 -3.37
CA GLN A 478 0.97 3.73 -3.32
C GLN A 478 1.22 2.25 -2.96
N ILE A 479 0.45 1.73 -2.01
CA ILE A 479 0.29 0.29 -1.77
C ILE A 479 -1.08 -0.13 -2.30
N ARG A 480 -1.11 -0.90 -3.38
CA ARG A 480 -2.34 -1.28 -4.09
C ARG A 480 -2.68 -2.74 -3.85
N LEU A 481 -3.86 -3.01 -3.31
CA LEU A 481 -4.43 -4.34 -3.15
C LEU A 481 -5.41 -4.58 -4.31
N MET A 482 -5.12 -5.57 -5.14
CA MET A 482 -5.69 -5.72 -6.48
C MET A 482 -6.20 -7.14 -6.78
N ASP A 483 -6.74 -7.83 -5.77
CA ASP A 483 -7.35 -9.15 -5.98
C ASP A 483 -8.61 -9.08 -6.85
N ASN A 484 -8.63 -9.86 -7.93
CA ASN A 484 -9.82 -9.99 -8.75
C ASN A 484 -10.82 -10.98 -8.12
N PRO A 485 -12.14 -10.79 -8.28
CA PRO A 485 -13.15 -11.66 -7.70
C PRO A 485 -12.86 -13.15 -7.92
N GLY A 486 -12.64 -13.90 -6.84
CA GLY A 486 -12.17 -15.27 -6.90
C GLY A 486 -12.06 -15.92 -5.53
N THR A 487 -11.12 -16.86 -5.38
CA THR A 487 -10.87 -17.60 -4.12
C THR A 487 -9.63 -17.10 -3.37
N TYR A 488 -8.85 -16.24 -4.01
CA TYR A 488 -7.57 -15.73 -3.51
C TYR A 488 -7.76 -14.36 -2.89
N ALA A 489 -6.72 -13.83 -2.27
CA ALA A 489 -6.78 -12.56 -1.58
C ALA A 489 -5.48 -11.79 -1.79
N ALA A 490 -5.58 -10.48 -1.86
CA ALA A 490 -4.47 -9.55 -1.77
C ALA A 490 -4.45 -9.02 -0.33
N ILE A 491 -3.35 -9.25 0.38
CA ILE A 491 -3.30 -9.01 1.82
C ILE A 491 -2.09 -8.16 2.20
N LEU A 492 -2.36 -7.07 2.92
CA LEU A 492 -1.36 -6.33 3.69
C LEU A 492 -1.41 -6.80 5.15
N ASN A 493 -0.39 -7.54 5.58
CA ASN A 493 -0.27 -8.08 6.93
C ASN A 493 0.61 -7.17 7.81
N CYS A 494 0.04 -6.61 8.87
CA CYS A 494 0.77 -5.81 9.84
C CYS A 494 1.40 -6.70 10.93
N ASP A 495 2.72 -6.63 11.09
CA ASP A 495 3.50 -7.38 12.09
C ASP A 495 3.86 -6.47 13.26
N GLY A 496 3.18 -6.66 14.39
CA GLY A 496 3.29 -5.77 15.54
C GLY A 496 2.60 -4.42 15.32
N ALA A 497 3.11 -3.39 15.99
CA ALA A 497 2.58 -2.04 15.88
C ALA A 497 3.17 -1.33 14.65
N VAL A 498 2.47 -1.43 13.53
CA VAL A 498 2.89 -0.85 12.26
C VAL A 498 2.48 0.61 12.19
N ASN A 499 3.43 1.48 11.85
CA ASN A 499 3.17 2.88 11.54
C ASN A 499 3.30 3.09 10.03
N LEU A 500 2.20 3.43 9.36
CA LEU A 500 2.22 3.95 7.99
C LEU A 500 2.54 5.45 8.07
N SER A 501 3.83 5.80 8.03
CA SER A 501 4.28 7.19 7.93
C SER A 501 4.40 7.64 6.47
N GLY A 502 4.73 8.91 6.24
CA GLY A 502 4.85 9.49 4.90
C GLY A 502 3.55 10.16 4.41
N THR A 503 3.44 10.35 3.11
CA THR A 503 2.38 11.14 2.44
C THR A 503 1.55 10.37 1.40
N GLY A 504 1.77 9.06 1.30
CA GLY A 504 1.19 8.17 0.31
C GLY A 504 -0.19 7.63 0.66
N GLU A 505 -0.57 6.56 -0.03
CA GLU A 505 -1.86 5.92 0.13
C GLU A 505 -1.82 4.39 0.12
N VAL A 506 -2.81 3.77 0.75
CA VAL A 506 -3.17 2.36 0.59
C VAL A 506 -4.49 2.30 -0.16
N VAL A 507 -4.53 1.53 -1.24
CA VAL A 507 -5.65 1.51 -2.19
C VAL A 507 -6.21 0.11 -2.32
N PHE A 508 -7.47 -0.07 -1.94
CA PHE A 508 -8.27 -1.22 -2.35
C PHE A 508 -8.75 -0.98 -3.79
N ALA A 509 -8.11 -1.62 -4.77
CA ALA A 509 -8.26 -1.29 -6.18
C ALA A 509 -9.34 -2.11 -6.91
N THR A 510 -9.83 -3.19 -6.29
CA THR A 510 -10.64 -4.20 -6.97
C THR A 510 -11.74 -4.75 -6.06
N ALA A 511 -12.70 -5.46 -6.63
CA ALA A 511 -13.87 -6.00 -5.93
C ALA A 511 -13.62 -7.35 -5.23
N GLY A 512 -12.43 -7.95 -5.38
CA GLY A 512 -12.06 -9.22 -4.74
C GLY A 512 -11.76 -9.07 -3.25
N TYR A 513 -11.08 -10.07 -2.70
CA TYR A 513 -10.73 -10.10 -1.27
C TYR A 513 -9.46 -9.29 -1.03
N ASN A 514 -9.63 -8.00 -0.75
CA ASN A 514 -8.52 -7.09 -0.44
C ASN A 514 -8.53 -6.74 1.05
N TRP A 515 -7.50 -7.17 1.78
CA TRP A 515 -7.50 -7.12 3.25
C TRP A 515 -6.29 -6.41 3.82
N ILE A 516 -6.52 -5.63 4.88
CA ILE A 516 -5.50 -5.22 5.83
C ILE A 516 -5.77 -5.98 7.13
N GLN A 517 -4.80 -6.74 7.62
CA GLN A 517 -5.02 -7.63 8.77
C GLN A 517 -3.78 -7.82 9.63
N LYS A 518 -3.97 -8.43 10.80
CA LYS A 518 -2.90 -8.88 11.70
C LYS A 518 -2.06 -10.01 11.09
N ALA A 519 -0.74 -9.94 11.20
CA ALA A 519 0.17 -11.01 10.83
C ALA A 519 0.17 -12.16 11.86
N ASN A 520 -0.15 -11.86 13.11
CA ASN A 520 -0.14 -12.73 14.27
C ASN A 520 -1.50 -12.70 15.00
N THR A 521 -1.70 -13.60 15.96
CA THR A 521 -3.00 -13.75 16.64
C THR A 521 -3.33 -12.65 17.67
N SER A 522 -2.36 -11.82 18.08
CA SER A 522 -2.58 -10.75 19.07
C SER A 522 -1.46 -9.71 19.06
N GLY A 523 -1.80 -8.44 19.31
CA GLY A 523 -0.83 -7.36 19.52
C GLY A 523 -0.43 -6.57 18.27
N ASP A 524 -0.97 -6.95 17.11
CA ASP A 524 -0.77 -6.22 15.86
C ASP A 524 -1.77 -5.07 15.76
N SER A 525 -1.31 -3.91 15.31
CA SER A 525 -2.13 -2.71 15.12
C SER A 525 -1.58 -1.86 13.98
N LEU A 526 -2.44 -1.01 13.42
CA LEU A 526 -2.08 -0.09 12.35
C LEU A 526 -2.28 1.36 12.79
N THR A 527 -1.21 2.15 12.76
CA THR A 527 -1.30 3.60 12.83
C THR A 527 -1.25 4.18 11.42
N ILE A 528 -2.31 4.85 11.00
CA ILE A 528 -2.37 5.60 9.74
C ILE A 528 -1.88 7.02 10.03
N GLY A 529 -0.73 7.40 9.48
CA GLY A 529 -0.13 8.73 9.67
C GLY A 529 -1.01 9.89 9.17
N GLU A 530 -0.77 11.10 9.66
CA GLU A 530 -1.61 12.29 9.40
C GLU A 530 -1.81 12.63 7.92
N ASN A 531 -0.82 12.31 7.08
CA ASN A 531 -0.84 12.60 5.65
C ASN A 531 -1.09 11.34 4.79
N GLN A 532 -1.45 10.21 5.41
CA GLN A 532 -1.80 8.98 4.71
C GLN A 532 -3.29 8.94 4.38
N THR A 533 -3.62 8.24 3.30
CA THR A 533 -4.99 7.89 2.95
C THR A 533 -5.13 6.38 2.73
N VAL A 534 -6.13 5.76 3.35
CA VAL A 534 -6.61 4.41 2.99
C VAL A 534 -7.91 4.58 2.22
N ARG A 535 -8.00 4.09 0.98
CA ARG A 535 -9.19 4.32 0.14
C ARG A 535 -9.57 3.17 -0.76
N THR A 536 -10.78 3.22 -1.30
CA THR A 536 -11.23 2.36 -2.40
C THR A 536 -11.13 3.06 -3.75
N GLU A 537 -11.04 2.27 -4.82
CA GLU A 537 -11.39 2.69 -6.18
C GLU A 537 -12.86 2.34 -6.50
N SER A 538 -13.34 2.77 -7.67
CA SER A 538 -14.71 2.53 -8.10
C SER A 538 -15.03 1.05 -8.20
N GLY A 539 -16.10 0.62 -7.50
CA GLY A 539 -16.54 -0.77 -7.42
C GLY A 539 -15.66 -1.65 -6.54
N ALA A 540 -14.62 -1.12 -5.91
CA ALA A 540 -13.72 -1.91 -5.08
C ALA A 540 -14.30 -2.21 -3.68
N SER A 541 -13.78 -3.28 -3.07
CA SER A 541 -14.13 -3.69 -1.71
C SER A 541 -12.84 -3.93 -0.92
N GLY A 542 -12.79 -3.37 0.29
CA GLY A 542 -11.69 -3.54 1.23
C GLY A 542 -12.19 -3.92 2.62
N GLU A 543 -11.41 -4.74 3.33
CA GLU A 543 -11.71 -5.09 4.72
C GLU A 543 -10.49 -4.86 5.63
N ILE A 544 -10.76 -4.43 6.87
CA ILE A 544 -9.77 -4.13 7.89
C ILE A 544 -10.04 -5.01 9.12
N TYR A 545 -9.09 -5.88 9.45
CA TYR A 545 -9.16 -6.95 10.46
C TYR A 545 -8.13 -6.79 11.60
N LEU A 546 -7.83 -5.56 11.99
CA LEU A 546 -6.92 -5.23 13.10
C LEU A 546 -7.26 -3.87 13.70
N ASP A 547 -6.79 -3.62 14.92
CA ASP A 547 -6.98 -2.34 15.59
C ASP A 547 -6.31 -1.20 14.82
N VAL A 548 -7.01 -0.06 14.66
CA VAL A 548 -6.51 1.09 13.89
C VAL A 548 -6.48 2.37 14.73
N ILE A 549 -5.34 3.07 14.68
CA ILE A 549 -5.25 4.48 15.06
C ILE A 549 -5.25 5.31 13.78
N ASN A 550 -6.36 5.98 13.49
CA ASN A 550 -6.51 6.79 12.28
C ASN A 550 -6.18 8.27 12.54
N ASN A 551 -4.96 8.68 12.24
CA ASN A 551 -4.60 10.10 12.20
C ASN A 551 -4.74 10.69 10.78
N GLY A 552 -4.77 9.84 9.74
CA GLY A 552 -5.00 10.22 8.35
C GLY A 552 -6.46 10.11 7.94
N ILE A 553 -6.70 9.68 6.70
CA ILE A 553 -8.06 9.54 6.15
C ILE A 553 -8.33 8.08 5.80
N ILE A 554 -9.47 7.55 6.26
CA ILE A 554 -10.07 6.32 5.71
C ILE A 554 -11.25 6.74 4.83
N SER A 555 -11.16 6.53 3.52
CA SER A 555 -12.15 7.02 2.55
C SER A 555 -12.68 5.91 1.64
N ALA A 556 -13.93 5.49 1.83
CA ALA A 556 -14.62 4.73 0.80
C ALA A 556 -15.04 5.70 -0.32
N ASP A 557 -14.53 5.51 -1.52
CA ASP A 557 -14.86 6.27 -2.72
C ASP A 557 -15.41 5.32 -3.79
N SER A 558 -16.69 5.47 -4.13
CA SER A 558 -17.39 4.65 -5.11
C SER A 558 -17.29 3.12 -4.86
N GLY A 559 -16.94 2.70 -3.65
CA GLY A 559 -16.67 1.31 -3.24
C GLY A 559 -17.15 1.02 -1.81
N THR A 560 -16.64 -0.03 -1.18
CA THR A 560 -16.98 -0.38 0.22
C THR A 560 -15.73 -0.62 1.05
N ILE A 561 -15.71 -0.08 2.28
CA ILE A 561 -14.72 -0.46 3.31
C ILE A 561 -15.48 -1.06 4.49
N THR A 562 -15.10 -2.27 4.90
CA THR A 562 -15.62 -2.91 6.12
C THR A 562 -14.54 -2.93 7.21
N ILE A 563 -14.86 -2.43 8.39
CA ILE A 563 -13.96 -2.38 9.55
C ILE A 563 -14.52 -3.31 10.63
N LYS A 564 -13.68 -4.24 11.11
CA LYS A 564 -14.10 -5.36 11.97
C LYS A 564 -13.43 -5.42 13.34
N GLU A 565 -12.53 -4.48 13.63
CA GLU A 565 -11.80 -4.37 14.90
C GLU A 565 -11.81 -2.90 15.35
N ASP A 566 -11.30 -2.60 16.55
CA ASP A 566 -11.48 -1.31 17.21
C ASP A 566 -10.71 -0.18 16.49
N VAL A 567 -11.29 1.02 16.49
CA VAL A 567 -10.69 2.20 15.84
C VAL A 567 -10.64 3.38 16.80
N GLU A 568 -9.47 3.98 16.95
CA GLU A 568 -9.30 5.33 17.47
C GLU A 568 -9.18 6.32 16.30
N ASN A 569 -10.27 7.03 16.01
CA ASN A 569 -10.32 8.01 14.94
C ASN A 569 -9.98 9.42 15.44
N ASN A 570 -8.81 9.91 15.05
CA ASN A 570 -8.31 11.24 15.36
C ASN A 570 -8.47 12.24 14.22
N ASN A 571 -8.97 11.80 13.06
CA ASN A 571 -9.16 12.66 11.90
C ASN A 571 -10.48 12.35 11.18
N GLN A 572 -10.49 11.58 10.09
CA GLN A 572 -11.71 11.39 9.29
C GLN A 572 -11.90 9.97 8.77
N LEU A 573 -13.11 9.43 9.00
CA LEU A 573 -13.69 8.35 8.20
C LEU A 573 -14.69 8.97 7.23
N ARG A 574 -14.58 8.68 5.94
CA ARG A 574 -15.36 9.33 4.90
C ARG A 574 -15.95 8.36 3.87
N SER A 575 -17.24 8.50 3.60
CA SER A 575 -17.94 7.79 2.51
C SER A 575 -18.38 8.80 1.44
N ILE A 576 -17.85 8.69 0.22
CA ILE A 576 -18.17 9.57 -0.92
C ILE A 576 -18.49 8.80 -2.22
N ASN A 577 -19.18 9.48 -3.13
CA ASN A 577 -19.50 9.03 -4.48
C ASN A 577 -20.30 7.70 -4.54
N GLY A 578 -21.35 7.58 -3.73
CA GLY A 578 -22.19 6.39 -3.70
C GLY A 578 -21.58 5.20 -2.95
N SER A 579 -20.60 5.46 -2.07
CA SER A 579 -19.89 4.41 -1.34
C SER A 579 -20.56 4.04 -0.02
N THR A 580 -20.00 3.03 0.65
CA THR A 580 -20.40 2.67 2.02
C THR A 580 -19.19 2.34 2.89
N ILE A 581 -19.16 2.87 4.12
CA ILE A 581 -18.31 2.33 5.19
C ILE A 581 -19.15 1.48 6.13
N LYS A 582 -18.72 0.25 6.41
CA LYS A 582 -19.38 -0.67 7.36
C LYS A 582 -18.54 -0.80 8.63
N LEU A 583 -19.18 -0.62 9.78
CA LEU A 583 -18.60 -0.80 11.11
C LEU A 583 -19.20 -2.05 11.75
N GLU A 584 -18.46 -3.14 11.80
CA GLU A 584 -18.97 -4.46 12.21
C GLU A 584 -18.43 -4.89 13.57
N THR A 585 -19.31 -4.90 14.58
CA THR A 585 -19.06 -5.40 15.94
C THR A 585 -17.78 -4.83 16.58
N MET A 586 -17.60 -3.51 16.49
CA MET A 586 -16.39 -2.81 16.94
C MET A 586 -16.68 -1.60 17.83
N THR A 587 -15.65 -1.11 18.54
CA THR A 587 -15.66 0.16 19.27
C THR A 587 -14.93 1.23 18.48
N LEU A 588 -15.65 2.30 18.10
CA LEU A 588 -15.12 3.46 17.40
C LEU A 588 -15.02 4.63 18.38
N ASN A 589 -13.80 4.95 18.80
CA ASN A 589 -13.51 6.15 19.58
C ASN A 589 -13.29 7.31 18.63
N ASN A 590 -14.29 8.19 18.53
CA ASN A 590 -14.34 9.28 17.55
C ASN A 590 -14.38 10.67 18.20
N ALA A 591 -14.05 10.79 19.48
CA ALA A 591 -14.10 12.06 20.21
C ALA A 591 -13.27 13.18 19.54
N SER A 592 -12.15 12.83 18.91
CA SER A 592 -11.25 13.75 18.19
C SER A 592 -11.48 13.78 16.67
N GLY A 593 -12.38 12.95 16.15
CA GLY A 593 -12.55 12.71 14.72
C GLY A 593 -13.93 13.05 14.17
N GLN A 594 -14.09 12.84 12.87
CA GLN A 594 -15.34 13.02 12.12
C GLN A 594 -15.70 11.78 11.31
N LEU A 595 -17.00 11.45 11.27
CA LEU A 595 -17.57 10.56 10.27
C LEU A 595 -18.34 11.42 9.28
N TYR A 596 -17.95 11.37 8.02
CA TYR A 596 -18.56 12.17 6.95
C TYR A 596 -19.09 11.28 5.84
N ALA A 597 -20.35 11.45 5.46
CA ALA A 597 -20.92 10.86 4.26
C ALA A 597 -21.48 11.97 3.37
N ASP A 598 -21.24 11.90 2.06
CA ASP A 598 -21.98 12.76 1.13
C ASP A 598 -23.44 12.30 0.96
N SER A 599 -24.25 13.07 0.24
CA SER A 599 -25.68 12.79 0.06
C SER A 599 -26.01 11.48 -0.65
N SER A 600 -25.04 10.88 -1.35
CA SER A 600 -25.21 9.62 -2.09
C SER A 600 -24.64 8.42 -1.35
N SER A 601 -23.88 8.66 -0.27
CA SER A 601 -23.10 7.66 0.45
C SER A 601 -23.63 7.45 1.87
N GLY A 602 -23.09 6.47 2.58
CA GLY A 602 -23.49 6.25 3.96
C GLY A 602 -22.58 5.35 4.78
N PHE A 603 -22.93 5.25 6.05
CA PHE A 603 -22.35 4.29 6.98
C PHE A 603 -23.38 3.21 7.30
N THR A 604 -22.91 1.99 7.49
CA THR A 604 -23.68 0.92 8.14
C THR A 604 -23.05 0.62 9.49
N VAL A 605 -23.83 0.69 10.56
CA VAL A 605 -23.36 0.50 11.95
C VAL A 605 -23.98 -0.78 12.49
N HIS A 606 -23.20 -1.86 12.42
CA HIS A 606 -23.63 -3.20 12.79
C HIS A 606 -23.08 -3.60 14.15
N GLY A 607 -23.86 -3.42 15.21
CA GLY A 607 -23.51 -3.87 16.56
C GLY A 607 -22.31 -3.14 17.16
N SER A 608 -21.99 -1.98 16.61
CA SER A 608 -20.81 -1.19 16.97
C SER A 608 -21.15 -0.08 17.96
N ILE A 609 -20.15 0.35 18.74
CA ILE A 609 -20.25 1.46 19.69
C ILE A 609 -19.52 2.66 19.10
N ILE A 610 -20.19 3.80 18.95
CA ILE A 610 -19.57 5.07 18.56
C ILE A 610 -19.48 5.98 19.79
N ASN A 611 -18.25 6.28 20.20
CA ASN A 611 -17.93 7.16 21.32
C ASN A 611 -17.47 8.53 20.82
N GLY A 612 -18.34 9.54 20.92
CA GLY A 612 -17.99 10.93 20.65
C GLY A 612 -17.97 11.33 19.16
N GLY A 613 -17.72 12.63 18.95
CA GLY A 613 -17.52 13.24 17.64
C GLY A 613 -18.79 13.47 16.81
N ASN A 614 -18.58 13.90 15.56
CA ASN A 614 -19.63 14.39 14.67
C ASN A 614 -19.93 13.40 13.54
N LEU A 615 -21.21 13.09 13.34
CA LEU A 615 -21.76 12.42 12.15
C LEU A 615 -22.28 13.48 11.18
N THR A 616 -21.68 13.61 10.00
CA THR A 616 -21.98 14.72 9.07
C THR A 616 -22.39 14.22 7.69
N GLY A 617 -23.53 14.70 7.19
CA GLY A 617 -24.06 14.39 5.87
C GLY A 617 -24.53 12.94 5.71
N GLY A 618 -25.09 12.63 4.54
CA GLY A 618 -25.48 11.28 4.14
C GLY A 618 -26.38 10.55 5.13
N THR A 619 -26.33 9.22 5.08
CA THR A 619 -27.14 8.34 5.94
C THR A 619 -26.25 7.42 6.78
N PHE A 620 -26.61 7.26 8.05
CA PHE A 620 -26.05 6.30 8.99
C PHE A 620 -27.11 5.25 9.30
N ASN A 621 -27.02 4.09 8.66
CA ASN A 621 -27.95 2.99 8.83
C ASN A 621 -27.54 2.12 10.01
N ILE A 622 -28.46 1.85 10.93
CA ILE A 622 -28.25 0.88 12.02
C ILE A 622 -28.96 -0.41 11.62
N ASP A 623 -28.21 -1.50 11.43
CA ASP A 623 -28.73 -2.79 10.94
C ASP A 623 -28.54 -3.91 11.97
N SER A 624 -28.56 -3.56 13.25
CA SER A 624 -28.39 -4.51 14.35
C SER A 624 -29.25 -4.15 15.55
N THR A 625 -29.29 -5.05 16.54
CA THR A 625 -30.01 -4.86 17.79
C THR A 625 -29.13 -4.37 18.94
N THR A 626 -27.87 -4.00 18.69
CA THR A 626 -26.88 -3.74 19.76
C THR A 626 -26.02 -2.49 19.55
N SER A 627 -26.22 -1.74 18.46
CA SER A 627 -25.45 -0.54 18.16
C SER A 627 -25.69 0.57 19.19
N ARG A 628 -24.63 1.30 19.58
CA ARG A 628 -24.71 2.34 20.62
C ARG A 628 -24.05 3.63 20.19
N PHE A 629 -24.70 4.75 20.49
CA PHE A 629 -24.14 6.10 20.40
C PHE A 629 -23.95 6.68 21.80
N ASN A 630 -22.72 7.08 22.10
CA ASN A 630 -22.33 7.64 23.38
C ASN A 630 -21.64 9.00 23.16
N ASN A 631 -22.23 10.08 23.67
CA ASN A 631 -21.72 11.46 23.47
C ASN A 631 -21.60 11.90 22.00
N VAL A 632 -22.47 11.40 21.12
CA VAL A 632 -22.43 11.64 19.67
C VAL A 632 -23.19 12.92 19.29
N THR A 633 -22.67 13.64 18.29
CA THR A 633 -23.37 14.73 17.61
C THR A 633 -23.79 14.33 16.20
N VAL A 634 -25.10 14.30 15.94
CA VAL A 634 -25.69 14.15 14.60
C VAL A 634 -25.81 15.53 13.97
N GLY A 635 -25.04 15.80 12.93
CA GLY A 635 -24.99 17.10 12.24
C GLY A 635 -26.23 17.43 11.41
N GLU A 636 -26.29 18.66 10.92
CA GLU A 636 -27.32 19.08 9.96
C GLU A 636 -27.21 18.26 8.66
N ASN A 637 -28.34 17.99 8.02
CA ASN A 637 -28.43 17.15 6.81
C ASN A 637 -27.90 15.72 6.97
N THR A 638 -27.68 15.26 8.21
CA THR A 638 -27.37 13.86 8.53
C THR A 638 -28.66 13.13 8.90
N SER A 639 -28.85 11.94 8.35
CA SER A 639 -29.93 11.02 8.78
C SER A 639 -29.34 9.79 9.46
N VAL A 640 -29.81 9.47 10.66
CA VAL A 640 -29.56 8.18 11.32
C VAL A 640 -30.84 7.37 11.17
N SER A 641 -30.80 6.25 10.44
CA SER A 641 -32.00 5.49 10.08
C SER A 641 -31.91 4.04 10.52
N PHE A 642 -33.03 3.51 11.02
CA PHE A 642 -33.16 2.09 11.40
C PHE A 642 -34.62 1.66 11.47
N GLY A 643 -34.85 0.36 11.42
CA GLY A 643 -36.14 -0.28 11.20
C GLY A 643 -36.34 -0.74 9.75
N GLY A 644 -37.34 -1.59 9.54
CA GLY A 644 -37.76 -2.03 8.22
C GLY A 644 -38.18 -3.50 8.24
N ALA A 645 -37.40 -4.36 7.57
CA ALA A 645 -37.68 -5.79 7.47
C ALA A 645 -37.06 -6.63 8.60
N THR A 646 -36.39 -6.00 9.57
CA THR A 646 -35.66 -6.66 10.67
C THR A 646 -35.80 -5.86 11.96
N THR A 647 -35.68 -6.53 13.10
CA THR A 647 -35.60 -5.85 14.40
C THR A 647 -34.26 -5.14 14.50
N GLU A 648 -34.31 -3.83 14.70
CA GLU A 648 -33.14 -2.97 14.76
C GLU A 648 -33.26 -1.99 15.93
N SER A 649 -32.15 -1.75 16.61
CA SER A 649 -32.12 -0.96 17.85
C SER A 649 -30.90 -0.06 17.90
N LEU A 650 -31.12 1.18 18.30
CA LEU A 650 -30.06 2.14 18.63
C LEU A 650 -30.13 2.50 20.11
N TYR A 651 -29.03 2.31 20.83
CA TYR A 651 -28.92 2.72 22.23
C TYR A 651 -28.24 4.09 22.31
N LEU A 652 -28.87 5.02 23.02
CA LEU A 652 -28.31 6.33 23.33
C LEU A 652 -27.78 6.35 24.77
N GLN A 653 -26.61 6.95 24.95
CA GLN A 653 -25.96 7.13 26.25
C GLN A 653 -25.46 8.58 26.40
N ASN A 654 -25.62 9.11 27.62
CA ASN A 654 -25.12 10.43 28.01
C ASN A 654 -25.72 11.59 27.16
N ASN A 655 -24.88 12.48 26.63
CA ASN A 655 -25.35 13.68 25.91
C ASN A 655 -25.35 13.43 24.40
N ILE A 656 -26.53 13.39 23.79
CA ILE A 656 -26.68 13.29 22.34
C ILE A 656 -27.10 14.65 21.81
N THR A 657 -26.36 15.20 20.85
CA THR A 657 -26.76 16.42 20.14
C THR A 657 -27.29 16.03 18.78
N ASN A 658 -28.58 16.19 18.54
CA ASN A 658 -29.20 15.90 17.26
C ASN A 658 -29.58 17.21 16.56
N ASN A 659 -28.85 17.58 15.52
CA ASN A 659 -29.17 18.71 14.63
C ASN A 659 -29.72 18.22 13.28
N GLY A 660 -29.71 16.91 13.05
CA GLY A 660 -30.24 16.25 11.86
C GLY A 660 -31.54 15.51 12.15
N GLN A 661 -31.64 14.29 11.63
CA GLN A 661 -32.80 13.42 11.82
C GLN A 661 -32.36 12.06 12.37
N ILE A 662 -33.03 11.59 13.42
CA ILE A 662 -33.00 10.19 13.85
C ILE A 662 -34.34 9.58 13.43
N ARG A 663 -34.34 8.63 12.51
CA ARG A 663 -35.53 8.09 11.85
C ARG A 663 -35.74 6.62 12.18
N LEU A 664 -36.89 6.31 12.78
CA LEU A 664 -37.37 4.96 13.05
C LEU A 664 -38.41 4.60 11.98
N SER A 665 -38.18 3.54 11.21
CA SER A 665 -39.00 3.17 10.04
C SER A 665 -39.37 1.68 9.99
N ASP A 666 -39.87 1.11 11.09
CA ASP A 666 -40.37 -0.27 11.09
C ASP A 666 -41.63 -0.45 10.23
N ASP A 667 -41.67 -1.44 9.35
CA ASP A 667 -42.87 -1.73 8.55
C ASP A 667 -43.88 -2.56 9.38
N PRO A 668 -45.20 -2.43 9.13
CA PRO A 668 -46.21 -3.21 9.84
C PRO A 668 -45.92 -4.72 9.78
N GLY A 669 -45.58 -5.33 10.91
CA GLY A 669 -45.10 -6.72 10.98
C GLY A 669 -44.77 -7.20 12.38
N TYR A 670 -43.85 -8.17 12.49
CA TYR A 670 -43.38 -8.73 13.76
C TYR A 670 -42.12 -8.04 14.30
N TYR A 671 -41.46 -7.21 13.49
CA TYR A 671 -40.22 -6.55 13.84
C TYR A 671 -40.48 -5.25 14.59
N THR A 672 -39.41 -4.59 15.03
CA THR A 672 -39.49 -3.37 15.82
C THR A 672 -38.29 -2.48 15.51
N ALA A 673 -38.50 -1.17 15.48
CA ALA A 673 -37.44 -0.17 15.52
C ALA A 673 -37.43 0.47 16.91
N SER A 674 -36.34 0.31 17.66
CA SER A 674 -36.27 0.78 19.05
C SER A 674 -35.10 1.75 19.28
N LEU A 675 -35.42 2.96 19.70
CA LEU A 675 -34.47 3.92 20.25
C LEU A 675 -34.42 3.77 21.77
N TYR A 676 -33.37 3.12 22.29
CA TYR A 676 -33.22 2.86 23.71
C TYR A 676 -32.48 4.00 24.42
N CYS A 677 -33.00 4.42 25.57
CA CYS A 677 -32.27 5.24 26.54
C CYS A 677 -31.57 4.31 27.54
N ASP A 678 -30.25 4.29 27.51
CA ASP A 678 -29.43 3.48 28.41
C ASP A 678 -28.86 4.38 29.52
N GLY A 679 -29.60 4.49 30.63
CA GLY A 679 -29.40 5.48 31.67
C GLY A 679 -30.03 6.84 31.36
N ALA A 680 -29.49 7.89 31.98
CA ALA A 680 -29.93 9.26 31.73
C ALA A 680 -29.38 9.77 30.38
N VAL A 681 -30.27 10.11 29.45
CA VAL A 681 -29.95 10.62 28.12
C VAL A 681 -30.43 12.05 27.98
N ASN A 682 -29.53 12.96 27.63
CA ASN A 682 -29.86 14.33 27.24
C ASN A 682 -29.83 14.43 25.72
N LEU A 683 -31.01 14.49 25.10
CA LEU A 683 -31.16 14.67 23.65
C LEU A 683 -31.35 16.16 23.34
N GLY A 684 -30.24 16.87 23.14
CA GLY A 684 -30.22 18.27 22.72
C GLY A 684 -30.13 18.44 21.20
N GLY A 685 -29.89 19.67 20.76
CA GLY A 685 -29.81 20.04 19.34
C GLY A 685 -31.10 20.61 18.77
N THR A 686 -31.09 20.89 17.48
CA THR A 686 -32.21 21.54 16.73
C THR A 686 -32.94 20.58 15.79
N GLY A 687 -32.57 19.31 15.80
CA GLY A 687 -33.05 18.30 14.88
C GLY A 687 -34.34 17.64 15.34
N GLU A 688 -34.62 16.48 14.77
CA GLU A 688 -35.83 15.71 15.05
C GLU A 688 -35.58 14.21 15.23
N VAL A 689 -36.41 13.58 16.06
CA VAL A 689 -36.61 12.13 16.10
C VAL A 689 -37.95 11.84 15.42
N LEU A 690 -37.92 11.02 14.38
CA LEU A 690 -39.04 10.76 13.50
C LEU A 690 -39.49 9.30 13.60
N LEU A 691 -40.74 9.10 14.01
CA LEU A 691 -41.42 7.80 14.09
C LEU A 691 -42.27 7.64 12.82
N ALA A 692 -41.66 7.06 11.78
CA ALA A 692 -41.99 7.42 10.41
C ALA A 692 -42.95 6.48 9.67
N THR A 693 -43.25 5.33 10.24
CA THR A 693 -44.00 4.24 9.58
C THR A 693 -45.04 3.64 10.53
N GLY A 694 -45.98 2.88 9.98
CA GLY A 694 -47.08 2.29 10.76
C GLY A 694 -46.72 1.03 11.55
N GLY A 695 -45.45 0.61 11.56
CA GLY A 695 -44.98 -0.52 12.37
C GLY A 695 -44.71 -0.15 13.83
N TYR A 696 -43.93 -0.99 14.51
CA TYR A 696 -43.63 -0.87 15.92
C TYR A 696 -42.38 -0.02 16.15
N ASN A 697 -42.57 1.31 16.15
CA ASN A 697 -41.52 2.26 16.48
C ASN A 697 -41.58 2.68 17.96
N TYR A 698 -40.48 2.51 18.68
CA TYR A 698 -40.41 2.70 20.13
C TYR A 698 -39.27 3.63 20.54
N ILE A 699 -39.56 4.53 21.48
CA ILE A 699 -38.56 5.20 22.31
C ILE A 699 -38.67 4.57 23.69
N ASP A 700 -37.69 3.77 24.08
CA ASP A 700 -37.84 2.81 25.18
C ASP A 700 -36.69 2.88 26.18
N LYS A 701 -36.88 2.23 27.32
CA LYS A 701 -35.90 2.08 28.40
C LYS A 701 -35.21 0.72 28.31
N VAL A 702 -33.98 0.65 28.79
CA VAL A 702 -33.21 -0.59 28.92
C VAL A 702 -33.44 -1.23 30.28
N HIS A 703 -33.44 -0.42 31.33
CA HIS A 703 -33.56 -0.76 32.73
C HIS A 703 -34.95 -0.48 33.26
N THR A 704 -35.31 -1.17 34.34
CA THR A 704 -36.60 -0.98 35.02
C THR A 704 -36.74 0.39 35.70
N THR A 705 -35.62 1.01 36.07
CA THR A 705 -35.51 2.29 36.78
C THR A 705 -34.22 3.00 36.40
N GLY A 706 -34.22 4.34 36.37
CA GLY A 706 -33.00 5.15 36.16
C GLY A 706 -32.78 5.63 34.72
N ASP A 707 -33.53 5.09 33.76
CA ASP A 707 -33.51 5.57 32.38
C ASP A 707 -34.48 6.74 32.22
N ILE A 708 -33.95 7.87 31.78
CA ILE A 708 -34.70 9.12 31.60
C ILE A 708 -34.26 9.76 30.29
N LEU A 709 -35.22 10.15 29.46
CA LEU A 709 -34.99 10.95 28.26
C LEU A 709 -35.27 12.42 28.55
N THR A 710 -34.26 13.27 28.47
CA THR A 710 -34.44 14.74 28.50
C THR A 710 -34.40 15.28 27.08
N ILE A 711 -35.51 15.82 26.60
CA ILE A 711 -35.63 16.46 25.28
C ILE A 711 -35.26 17.93 25.41
N GLY A 712 -34.25 18.37 24.65
CA GLY A 712 -33.78 19.76 24.63
C GLY A 712 -34.79 20.73 24.00
N GLN A 713 -34.66 22.02 24.31
CA GLN A 713 -35.66 23.06 23.96
C GLN A 713 -35.96 23.19 22.46
N ASN A 714 -34.97 22.90 21.61
CA ASN A 714 -35.11 23.00 20.16
C ASN A 714 -35.28 21.63 19.47
N GLN A 715 -35.29 20.55 20.25
CA GLN A 715 -35.43 19.19 19.74
C GLN A 715 -36.92 18.86 19.54
N THR A 716 -37.22 18.16 18.45
CA THR A 716 -38.57 17.66 18.18
C THR A 716 -38.62 16.13 18.20
N ILE A 717 -39.65 15.54 18.79
CA ILE A 717 -40.03 14.14 18.59
C ILE A 717 -41.39 14.15 17.91
N LYS A 718 -41.51 13.51 16.75
CA LYS A 718 -42.77 13.50 16.00
C LYS A 718 -43.04 12.21 15.24
N THR A 719 -44.30 11.99 14.93
CA THR A 719 -44.74 11.01 13.92
C THR A 719 -44.93 11.68 12.55
N THR A 720 -45.04 10.88 11.50
CA THR A 720 -45.52 11.32 10.17
C THR A 720 -46.90 10.77 9.87
N THR A 721 -47.50 11.17 8.74
CA THR A 721 -48.77 10.62 8.27
C THR A 721 -48.75 9.09 8.23
N GLY A 722 -49.68 8.46 8.96
CA GLY A 722 -49.76 7.01 9.10
C GLY A 722 -48.67 6.36 9.97
N GLY A 723 -47.76 7.17 10.53
CA GLY A 723 -46.73 6.71 11.47
C GLY A 723 -47.33 6.34 12.82
N ILE A 724 -46.81 5.28 13.44
CA ILE A 724 -47.17 4.87 14.81
C ILE A 724 -45.90 4.87 15.64
N GLY A 725 -45.93 5.55 16.79
CA GLY A 725 -44.82 5.65 17.70
C GLY A 725 -45.24 5.57 19.16
N ASN A 726 -44.38 5.01 20.01
CA ASN A 726 -44.67 4.91 21.44
C ASN A 726 -43.47 5.39 22.27
N ILE A 727 -43.73 6.21 23.28
CA ILE A 727 -42.74 6.67 24.26
C ILE A 727 -42.95 5.90 25.57
N ARG A 728 -42.02 5.01 25.89
CA ARG A 728 -42.06 4.06 27.02
C ARG A 728 -41.04 4.36 28.13
N VAL A 729 -40.20 5.36 27.93
CA VAL A 729 -39.22 5.85 28.90
C VAL A 729 -39.75 7.08 29.65
N GLU A 730 -39.35 7.24 30.92
CA GLU A 730 -39.64 8.48 31.66
C GLU A 730 -39.02 9.67 30.92
N THR A 731 -39.81 10.71 30.68
CA THR A 731 -39.39 11.80 29.78
C THR A 731 -39.50 13.17 30.44
N ILE A 732 -38.46 13.99 30.29
CA ILE A 732 -38.48 15.43 30.58
C ILE A 732 -38.53 16.15 29.23
N ASN A 733 -39.72 16.56 28.80
CA ASN A 733 -39.92 17.30 27.57
C ASN A 733 -39.69 18.80 27.80
N ASN A 734 -38.59 19.35 27.29
CA ASN A 734 -38.43 20.82 27.16
C ASN A 734 -38.57 21.30 25.72
N GLY A 735 -38.63 20.38 24.76
CA GLY A 735 -38.72 20.63 23.32
C GLY A 735 -40.14 20.59 22.79
N THR A 736 -40.35 19.89 21.67
CA THR A 736 -41.67 19.68 21.09
C THR A 736 -41.97 18.19 20.92
N ILE A 737 -43.11 17.73 21.44
CA ILE A 737 -43.69 16.42 21.15
C ILE A 737 -44.86 16.62 20.18
N ALA A 738 -44.82 15.98 19.02
CA ALA A 738 -45.84 16.18 17.99
C ALA A 738 -46.38 14.88 17.38
N ALA A 739 -47.64 14.90 16.96
CA ALA A 739 -48.27 13.85 16.16
C ALA A 739 -48.77 14.44 14.84
N ASP A 740 -47.94 14.38 13.79
CA ASP A 740 -48.24 14.99 12.49
C ASP A 740 -48.85 13.95 11.55
N GLY A 741 -50.17 13.80 11.56
CA GLY A 741 -50.92 12.84 10.74
C GLY A 741 -50.79 11.37 11.18
N GLY A 742 -50.03 11.08 12.23
CA GLY A 742 -49.80 9.74 12.80
C GLY A 742 -50.30 9.62 14.23
N MET A 743 -50.03 8.48 14.89
CA MET A 743 -50.38 8.23 16.29
C MET A 743 -49.12 8.17 17.16
N LEU A 744 -49.04 9.02 18.18
CA LEU A 744 -47.99 9.00 19.19
C LEU A 744 -48.57 8.65 20.55
N THR A 745 -48.25 7.47 21.06
CA THR A 745 -48.73 6.97 22.35
C THR A 745 -47.69 7.20 23.45
N ILE A 746 -48.13 7.76 24.57
CA ILE A 746 -47.34 8.00 25.76
C ILE A 746 -47.66 6.92 26.79
N GLU A 747 -46.71 6.02 27.02
CA GLU A 747 -46.83 4.86 27.91
C GLU A 747 -45.95 4.98 29.16
N ASN A 748 -45.32 6.14 29.39
CA ASN A 748 -44.66 6.46 30.65
C ASN A 748 -44.91 7.92 31.08
N ASN A 749 -44.49 8.29 32.29
CA ASN A 749 -44.69 9.64 32.80
C ASN A 749 -43.85 10.64 31.99
N VAL A 750 -44.45 11.79 31.70
CA VAL A 750 -43.78 12.91 31.03
C VAL A 750 -43.91 14.17 31.89
N SER A 751 -42.82 14.90 32.05
CA SER A 751 -42.80 16.20 32.70
C SER A 751 -42.09 17.26 31.84
N GLY A 752 -42.04 18.52 32.27
CA GLY A 752 -41.20 19.56 31.66
C GLY A 752 -42.00 20.71 31.04
N SER A 753 -41.31 21.63 30.36
CA SER A 753 -41.88 22.88 29.84
C SER A 753 -42.15 22.88 28.33
N GLY A 754 -41.95 21.74 27.67
CA GLY A 754 -42.01 21.61 26.22
C GLY A 754 -43.43 21.63 25.66
N ARG A 755 -43.54 22.02 24.39
CA ARG A 755 -44.82 22.13 23.66
C ARG A 755 -45.30 20.77 23.18
N TRP A 756 -46.61 20.67 22.98
CA TRP A 756 -47.29 19.51 22.45
C TRP A 756 -48.16 19.91 21.26
N ARG A 757 -48.13 19.14 20.17
CA ARG A 757 -48.89 19.44 18.96
C ARG A 757 -49.48 18.19 18.32
N ALA A 758 -50.80 18.12 18.20
CA ALA A 758 -51.46 17.15 17.34
C ALA A 758 -51.89 17.85 16.06
N ASP A 759 -51.31 17.49 14.91
CA ASP A 759 -51.57 18.12 13.61
C ASP A 759 -52.09 17.06 12.64
N GLY A 760 -53.42 16.91 12.57
CA GLY A 760 -54.06 15.80 11.85
C GLY A 760 -53.75 14.39 12.37
N GLY A 761 -52.96 14.28 13.44
CA GLY A 761 -52.60 13.04 14.12
C GLY A 761 -53.14 12.97 15.55
N THR A 762 -52.85 11.87 16.26
CA THR A 762 -53.33 11.61 17.62
C THR A 762 -52.18 11.57 18.61
N ILE A 763 -52.28 12.39 19.66
CA ILE A 763 -51.50 12.21 20.89
C ILE A 763 -52.34 11.39 21.86
N HIS A 764 -51.87 10.19 22.21
CA HIS A 764 -52.60 9.27 23.07
C HIS A 764 -51.85 9.07 24.39
N ILE A 765 -52.38 9.57 25.50
CA ILE A 765 -51.85 9.35 26.83
C ILE A 765 -52.52 8.11 27.42
N TYR A 766 -51.75 7.02 27.59
CA TYR A 766 -52.26 5.73 28.00
C TYR A 766 -51.83 5.39 29.43
N ARG A 767 -52.75 5.54 30.38
CA ARG A 767 -52.56 5.13 31.80
C ARG A 767 -51.30 5.70 32.46
N LYS A 768 -50.95 6.96 32.15
CA LYS A 768 -49.79 7.66 32.68
C LYS A 768 -50.07 9.13 32.94
N ASN A 769 -49.20 9.75 33.73
CA ASN A 769 -49.32 11.15 34.09
C ASN A 769 -48.41 12.00 33.20
N VAL A 770 -48.99 13.06 32.65
CA VAL A 770 -48.26 14.11 31.94
C VAL A 770 -48.40 15.39 32.76
N SER A 771 -47.29 15.96 33.20
CA SER A 771 -47.26 17.23 33.94
C SER A 771 -46.38 18.22 33.21
N THR A 772 -46.97 19.01 32.32
CA THR A 772 -46.25 20.00 31.54
C THR A 772 -46.71 21.44 31.84
N THR A 773 -45.79 22.38 31.71
CA THR A 773 -46.08 23.82 31.67
C THR A 773 -45.98 24.36 30.24
N GLY A 774 -45.88 23.49 29.23
CA GLY A 774 -45.95 23.88 27.84
C GLY A 774 -47.37 23.78 27.30
N ASP A 775 -47.60 24.50 26.21
CA ASP A 775 -48.90 24.59 25.55
C ASP A 775 -49.17 23.33 24.71
N VAL A 776 -50.45 22.99 24.61
CA VAL A 776 -50.98 21.93 23.75
C VAL A 776 -51.81 22.57 22.63
N ALA A 777 -51.51 22.21 21.38
CA ALA A 777 -52.28 22.64 20.22
C ALA A 777 -52.80 21.44 19.44
N LEU A 778 -54.12 21.38 19.22
CA LEU A 778 -54.79 20.42 18.36
C LEU A 778 -55.29 21.16 17.12
N VAL A 779 -54.77 20.77 15.95
CA VAL A 779 -55.03 21.46 14.69
C VAL A 779 -55.17 20.49 13.52
N ASN A 780 -55.84 20.94 12.46
CA ASN A 780 -56.02 20.23 11.19
C ASN A 780 -56.53 18.79 11.35
N GLY A 781 -57.47 18.55 12.25
CA GLY A 781 -57.97 17.21 12.59
C GLY A 781 -57.17 16.49 13.67
N GLY A 782 -56.33 17.22 14.42
CA GLY A 782 -55.53 16.66 15.49
C GLY A 782 -56.39 16.16 16.65
N LYS A 783 -55.95 15.10 17.32
CA LYS A 783 -56.65 14.50 18.45
C LYS A 783 -55.77 14.43 19.70
N LEU A 784 -56.32 14.84 20.84
CA LEU A 784 -55.80 14.48 22.16
C LEU A 784 -56.70 13.40 22.78
N GLN A 785 -56.11 12.27 23.13
CA GLN A 785 -56.81 11.17 23.79
C GLN A 785 -56.14 10.85 25.13
N LEU A 786 -56.89 10.95 26.21
CA LEU A 786 -56.54 10.40 27.52
C LEU A 786 -57.45 9.19 27.74
N SER A 787 -56.88 7.99 27.77
CA SER A 787 -57.66 6.77 28.00
C SER A 787 -57.23 6.04 29.26
N SER A 788 -58.18 5.58 30.06
CA SER A 788 -57.92 4.80 31.27
C SER A 788 -58.91 3.64 31.46
N SER A 789 -58.71 2.90 32.55
CA SER A 789 -59.76 2.09 33.17
C SER A 789 -59.88 2.42 34.68
N SER A 790 -59.35 3.57 35.12
CA SER A 790 -59.27 4.02 36.53
C SER A 790 -59.02 5.53 36.66
N THR A 791 -59.63 6.18 37.65
CA THR A 791 -59.77 7.65 37.82
C THR A 791 -58.52 8.47 38.24
N ASN A 792 -57.29 7.93 38.15
CA ASN A 792 -56.10 8.55 38.77
C ASN A 792 -55.03 9.06 37.79
N PHE A 793 -55.33 9.14 36.49
CA PHE A 793 -54.39 9.66 35.49
C PHE A 793 -54.71 11.09 35.12
N ASN A 794 -53.68 11.91 34.98
CA ASN A 794 -53.83 13.32 34.65
C ASN A 794 -52.92 13.77 33.50
N MET A 795 -53.43 14.73 32.73
CA MET A 795 -52.60 15.63 31.94
C MET A 795 -52.75 17.02 32.51
N GLN A 796 -51.63 17.66 32.85
CA GLN A 796 -51.55 19.08 33.14
C GLN A 796 -50.82 19.78 31.99
N THR A 797 -51.37 20.88 31.50
CA THR A 797 -50.78 21.73 30.44
C THR A 797 -50.97 23.20 30.77
N ASN A 798 -50.20 24.09 30.11
CA ASN A 798 -50.36 25.53 30.27
C ASN A 798 -51.63 26.03 29.56
N ASP A 799 -51.53 26.27 28.25
CA ASP A 799 -52.66 26.60 27.39
C ASP A 799 -53.08 25.38 26.56
N LEU A 800 -54.38 25.26 26.30
CA LEU A 800 -54.92 24.28 25.34
C LEU A 800 -55.70 24.99 24.25
N TYR A 801 -55.24 24.83 23.01
CA TYR A 801 -55.91 25.30 21.80
C TYR A 801 -56.46 24.12 20.98
N ILE A 802 -57.71 24.23 20.56
CA ILE A 802 -58.40 23.21 19.74
C ILE A 802 -59.06 23.93 18.55
N ASP A 803 -58.68 23.58 17.33
CA ASP A 803 -59.34 24.14 16.13
C ASP A 803 -60.69 23.48 15.81
N SER A 804 -61.37 23.99 14.79
CA SER A 804 -62.73 23.57 14.44
C SER A 804 -62.87 22.15 13.91
N THR A 805 -61.75 21.48 13.61
CA THR A 805 -61.72 20.14 13.00
C THR A 805 -61.14 19.09 13.95
N SER A 806 -60.59 19.52 15.07
CA SER A 806 -59.82 18.70 16.00
C SER A 806 -60.71 18.02 17.02
N GLN A 807 -60.17 17.00 17.69
CA GLN A 807 -60.90 16.15 18.62
C GLN A 807 -60.25 16.11 20.00
N ILE A 808 -61.08 16.00 21.04
CA ILE A 808 -60.62 15.75 22.40
C ILE A 808 -61.43 14.63 23.03
N GLU A 809 -60.72 13.66 23.61
CA GLU A 809 -61.32 12.51 24.30
C GLU A 809 -60.62 12.32 25.65
N ILE A 810 -61.34 12.62 26.73
CA ILE A 810 -60.82 12.58 28.09
C ILE A 810 -61.53 11.50 28.89
N ASP A 811 -60.74 10.56 29.39
CA ASP A 811 -61.10 9.60 30.44
C ASP A 811 -60.11 9.76 31.62
N GLY A 812 -60.34 10.77 32.46
CA GLY A 812 -59.46 11.15 33.56
C GLY A 812 -59.50 12.63 33.91
N ILE A 813 -58.38 13.17 34.38
CA ILE A 813 -58.27 14.58 34.78
C ILE A 813 -57.43 15.36 33.75
N LEU A 814 -58.04 16.36 33.10
CA LEU A 814 -57.33 17.34 32.29
C LEU A 814 -57.22 18.64 33.08
N THR A 815 -56.01 19.06 33.43
CA THR A 815 -55.72 20.30 34.13
C THR A 815 -55.11 21.33 33.18
N ILE A 816 -55.74 22.50 33.07
CA ILE A 816 -55.27 23.64 32.28
C ILE A 816 -54.81 24.73 33.23
N LEU A 817 -53.56 25.20 33.09
CA LEU A 817 -52.96 26.16 34.01
C LEU A 817 -53.25 27.62 33.65
N ASP A 818 -53.64 27.93 32.40
CA ASP A 818 -54.06 29.28 32.01
C ASP A 818 -55.28 29.21 31.06
N ASP A 819 -55.12 29.28 29.74
CA ASP A 819 -56.24 29.44 28.80
C ASP A 819 -56.69 28.13 28.12
N LEU A 820 -58.01 27.91 28.03
CA LEU A 820 -58.63 26.91 27.16
C LEU A 820 -59.40 27.61 26.05
N ILE A 821 -58.98 27.41 24.80
CA ILE A 821 -59.60 27.98 23.60
C ILE A 821 -60.03 26.85 22.68
N THR A 822 -61.31 26.80 22.32
CA THR A 822 -61.84 25.85 21.34
C THR A 822 -62.60 26.56 20.24
N ALA A 823 -62.40 26.14 19.00
CA ALA A 823 -63.20 26.54 17.84
C ALA A 823 -64.04 25.39 17.28
N GLN A 824 -64.14 24.28 18.02
CA GLN A 824 -64.89 23.09 17.60
C GLN A 824 -66.34 23.44 17.32
N THR A 825 -66.87 22.87 16.23
CA THR A 825 -68.27 23.08 15.81
C THR A 825 -69.12 21.82 15.88
N ASP A 826 -68.50 20.67 16.17
CA ASP A 826 -69.17 19.38 16.27
C ASP A 826 -69.02 18.83 17.70
N GLU A 827 -70.14 18.66 18.40
CA GLU A 827 -70.16 18.18 19.77
C GLU A 827 -69.69 16.73 19.90
N ALA A 828 -69.70 15.96 18.80
CA ALA A 828 -69.19 14.58 18.79
C ALA A 828 -67.67 14.51 19.00
N ASP A 829 -66.96 15.61 18.74
CA ASP A 829 -65.51 15.73 18.89
C ASP A 829 -65.10 16.23 20.31
N TRP A 830 -66.06 16.49 21.19
CA TRP A 830 -65.86 16.89 22.58
C TRP A 830 -66.31 15.79 23.55
N ILE A 831 -65.40 14.86 23.85
CA ILE A 831 -65.74 13.65 24.60
C ILE A 831 -65.10 13.70 25.99
N PHE A 832 -65.93 13.77 27.02
CA PHE A 832 -65.54 13.56 28.43
C PHE A 832 -66.36 12.41 29.01
N THR A 833 -65.71 11.37 29.53
CA THR A 833 -66.41 10.25 30.19
C THR A 833 -67.08 10.71 31.49
N SER A 834 -68.06 9.97 32.01
CA SER A 834 -68.87 10.40 33.17
C SER A 834 -68.06 10.76 34.42
N ASP A 835 -66.88 10.16 34.61
CA ASP A 835 -66.01 10.40 35.76
C ASP A 835 -64.86 11.38 35.44
N SER A 836 -64.84 11.95 34.23
CA SER A 836 -63.80 12.86 33.79
C SER A 836 -63.94 14.23 34.42
N THR A 837 -62.79 14.90 34.57
CA THR A 837 -62.70 16.23 35.17
C THR A 837 -61.89 17.15 34.28
N LEU A 838 -62.47 18.29 33.93
CA LEU A 838 -61.71 19.45 33.49
C LEU A 838 -61.39 20.29 34.73
N GLN A 839 -60.11 20.56 34.98
CA GLN A 839 -59.66 21.42 36.07
C GLN A 839 -58.98 22.66 35.51
N MET A 840 -59.54 23.84 35.79
CA MET A 840 -58.95 25.13 35.40
C MET A 840 -58.18 25.72 36.59
N LYS A 841 -56.90 26.01 36.41
CA LYS A 841 -55.98 26.59 37.42
C LYS A 841 -55.41 27.95 37.03
N GLY A 842 -55.93 28.57 35.97
CA GLY A 842 -55.62 29.94 35.58
C GLY A 842 -55.77 30.97 36.68
N GLY A 843 -54.97 32.03 36.61
CA GLY A 843 -55.14 33.22 37.46
C GLY A 843 -54.88 33.04 38.95
N ILE A 844 -54.13 32.01 39.39
CA ILE A 844 -53.79 31.78 40.82
C ILE A 844 -53.17 33.02 41.50
N ALA A 845 -52.44 33.85 40.76
CA ALA A 845 -51.81 35.08 41.26
C ALA A 845 -52.58 36.36 40.90
N ALA A 846 -53.79 36.26 40.35
CA ALA A 846 -54.58 37.41 39.93
C ALA A 846 -55.24 38.11 41.13
N VAL A 847 -55.30 39.45 41.06
CA VAL A 847 -56.18 40.24 41.92
C VAL A 847 -57.53 40.40 41.23
N THR A 848 -58.61 40.51 42.00
CA THR A 848 -60.01 40.39 41.56
C THR A 848 -60.47 41.38 40.48
N GLU A 849 -59.69 42.44 40.19
CA GLU A 849 -60.01 43.47 39.19
C GLU A 849 -59.07 43.48 37.96
N ASN A 850 -58.05 42.60 37.92
CA ASN A 850 -57.11 42.54 36.80
C ASN A 850 -57.34 41.30 35.92
N PHE A 851 -58.42 41.35 35.14
CA PHE A 851 -58.89 40.25 34.29
C PHE A 851 -57.87 39.75 33.26
N GLY A 852 -56.87 40.57 32.88
CA GLY A 852 -55.81 40.14 31.95
C GLY A 852 -54.85 39.08 32.51
N ASN A 853 -54.91 38.83 33.82
CA ASN A 853 -54.14 37.77 34.49
C ASN A 853 -55.01 36.56 34.86
N TRP A 854 -56.31 36.59 34.60
CA TRP A 854 -57.20 35.46 34.81
C TRP A 854 -57.03 34.47 33.64
N GLY A 855 -57.24 33.18 33.91
CA GLY A 855 -57.36 32.20 32.83
C GLY A 855 -58.74 32.29 32.17
N SER A 856 -58.81 31.97 30.89
CA SER A 856 -60.06 31.93 30.13
C SER A 856 -60.53 30.50 29.87
N LEU A 857 -61.85 30.31 29.95
CA LEU A 857 -62.52 29.09 29.53
C LEU A 857 -63.50 29.46 28.40
N GLU A 858 -63.15 29.07 27.18
CA GLU A 858 -64.03 29.21 26.02
C GLU A 858 -65.28 28.32 26.18
N ILE A 859 -66.47 28.91 25.98
CA ILE A 859 -67.73 28.19 25.97
C ILE A 859 -68.13 27.86 24.52
N ALA A 860 -68.86 26.76 24.32
CA ALA A 860 -69.31 26.34 22.99
C ALA A 860 -70.73 25.75 22.94
N GLY A 861 -71.34 25.49 24.10
CA GLY A 861 -72.67 24.92 24.18
C GLY A 861 -73.75 25.94 23.78
N LEU A 862 -74.74 25.49 23.00
CA LEU A 862 -75.95 26.25 22.73
C LEU A 862 -76.71 26.50 24.04
N ASP A 863 -77.03 27.76 24.32
CA ASP A 863 -77.84 28.16 25.47
C ASP A 863 -79.31 27.77 25.27
N ASN A 864 -79.66 26.60 25.79
CA ASN A 864 -81.03 26.07 25.84
C ASN A 864 -81.76 26.45 27.15
N GLY A 865 -81.13 27.24 28.01
CA GLY A 865 -81.59 27.46 29.38
C GLY A 865 -81.34 26.26 30.30
N GLU A 866 -81.98 26.29 31.47
CA GLU A 866 -81.88 25.24 32.51
C GLU A 866 -82.78 24.04 32.16
N VAL A 867 -82.44 23.31 31.10
CA VAL A 867 -83.16 22.12 30.61
C VAL A 867 -82.21 20.94 30.44
N SER A 868 -82.74 19.72 30.54
CA SER A 868 -81.96 18.47 30.44
C SER A 868 -81.23 18.31 29.11
N GLU A 869 -81.81 18.84 28.03
CA GLU A 869 -81.29 18.80 26.67
C GLU A 869 -79.98 19.57 26.53
N GLY A 870 -79.74 20.57 27.39
CA GLY A 870 -78.48 21.32 27.39
C GLY A 870 -77.28 20.53 27.91
N TYR A 871 -77.49 19.39 28.58
CA TYR A 871 -76.43 18.53 29.12
C TYR A 871 -76.09 17.32 28.23
N VAL A 872 -76.66 17.25 27.02
CA VAL A 872 -76.46 16.13 26.10
C VAL A 872 -76.07 16.67 24.73
N ASN A 873 -74.94 16.23 24.18
CA ASN A 873 -74.43 16.66 22.87
C ASN A 873 -74.43 18.20 22.73
N ASN A 874 -73.84 18.89 23.72
CA ASN A 874 -73.85 20.35 23.79
C ASN A 874 -72.58 20.91 24.47
N PHE A 875 -71.42 20.31 24.16
CA PHE A 875 -70.12 20.61 24.81
C PHE A 875 -70.14 20.55 26.34
N SER A 876 -71.06 19.77 26.93
CA SER A 876 -71.26 19.68 28.37
C SER A 876 -70.09 18.98 29.06
N LEU A 877 -69.77 19.42 30.29
CA LEU A 877 -68.75 18.80 31.13
C LEU A 877 -69.38 17.97 32.26
N PRO A 878 -68.88 16.76 32.55
CA PRO A 878 -69.32 16.00 33.72
C PRO A 878 -68.84 16.64 35.02
N ASN A 879 -67.55 17.01 35.09
CA ASN A 879 -67.00 17.73 36.23
C ASN A 879 -66.14 18.90 35.76
N LEU A 880 -66.42 20.10 36.28
CA LEU A 880 -65.54 21.26 36.16
C LEU A 880 -65.03 21.63 37.56
N VAL A 881 -63.72 21.66 37.72
CA VAL A 881 -63.05 22.10 38.96
C VAL A 881 -62.37 23.44 38.71
N ILE A 882 -62.79 24.46 39.44
CA ILE A 882 -62.01 25.69 39.61
C ILE A 882 -60.96 25.42 40.69
N GLY A 883 -59.70 25.46 40.30
CA GLY A 883 -58.57 25.10 41.15
C GLY A 883 -58.37 26.02 42.35
N GLU A 884 -57.49 25.60 43.27
CA GLU A 884 -57.17 26.36 44.48
C GLU A 884 -56.64 27.75 44.11
N ASN A 885 -57.25 28.82 44.66
CA ASN A 885 -57.00 30.22 44.32
C ASN A 885 -57.16 30.60 42.84
N ALA A 886 -57.72 29.73 41.99
CA ALA A 886 -57.84 30.00 40.56
C ALA A 886 -58.86 31.10 40.28
N HIS A 887 -58.55 31.94 39.29
CA HIS A 887 -59.42 33.02 38.83
C HIS A 887 -59.66 32.82 37.34
N ILE A 888 -60.87 32.36 37.01
CA ILE A 888 -61.27 31.95 35.66
C ILE A 888 -62.42 32.81 35.18
N TYR A 889 -62.41 33.24 33.92
CA TYR A 889 -63.57 33.87 33.30
C TYR A 889 -64.05 33.07 32.09
N LEU A 890 -65.37 33.07 31.87
CA LEU A 890 -65.96 32.50 30.68
C LEU A 890 -65.72 33.41 29.48
N ALA A 891 -65.42 32.81 28.33
CA ALA A 891 -65.13 33.53 27.10
C ALA A 891 -65.92 32.93 25.93
N ASP A 892 -66.31 33.79 24.99
CA ASP A 892 -66.87 33.46 23.67
C ASP A 892 -66.03 34.26 22.66
N LEU A 893 -64.81 33.77 22.44
CA LEU A 893 -63.79 34.39 21.59
C LEU A 893 -63.85 33.84 20.17
N MET A 894 -64.19 32.57 20.00
CA MET A 894 -64.14 31.81 18.75
C MET A 894 -65.55 31.51 18.24
N ASP A 895 -65.71 31.49 16.92
CA ASP A 895 -66.95 30.98 16.31
C ASP A 895 -66.92 29.45 16.31
N ASN A 896 -67.55 28.87 17.32
CA ASN A 896 -67.73 27.42 17.51
C ASN A 896 -69.00 26.90 16.80
N GLY A 897 -69.53 27.64 15.83
CA GLY A 897 -70.74 27.26 15.09
C GLY A 897 -72.05 27.65 15.79
N ASN A 898 -72.00 28.06 17.06
CA ASN A 898 -73.14 28.55 17.83
C ASN A 898 -73.11 30.09 18.08
N ARG A 899 -72.10 30.80 17.56
CA ARG A 899 -71.82 32.22 17.90
C ARG A 899 -72.79 33.24 17.31
N ASN A 900 -73.04 34.30 18.10
CA ASN A 900 -74.02 35.34 17.86
C ASN A 900 -73.61 36.40 16.79
N GLY A 901 -74.06 36.21 15.54
CA GLY A 901 -74.37 37.30 14.58
C GLY A 901 -75.87 37.63 14.60
N PHE A 902 -76.38 38.57 13.77
CA PHE A 902 -77.77 39.11 13.79
C PHE A 902 -78.95 38.09 13.75
N VAL A 903 -78.67 36.78 13.72
CA VAL A 903 -79.59 35.62 13.74
C VAL A 903 -79.02 34.39 14.47
N GLY A 904 -77.94 34.53 15.27
CA GLY A 904 -77.34 33.43 16.04
C GLY A 904 -78.02 33.19 17.39
N PHE A 905 -77.72 32.06 18.02
CA PHE A 905 -78.20 31.70 19.36
C PHE A 905 -77.20 32.19 20.44
N ASN A 906 -77.62 32.25 21.70
CA ASN A 906 -76.70 32.52 22.80
C ASN A 906 -75.94 31.24 23.15
N GLU A 907 -74.75 31.37 23.74
CA GLU A 907 -73.95 30.25 24.24
C GLU A 907 -73.97 30.19 25.77
N ALA A 908 -73.86 28.98 26.31
CA ALA A 908 -73.77 28.73 27.75
C ALA A 908 -72.84 27.55 28.05
N LEU A 909 -72.26 27.57 29.26
CA LEU A 909 -71.51 26.45 29.81
C LEU A 909 -72.44 25.51 30.57
N TYR A 910 -72.48 24.23 30.19
CA TYR A 910 -73.22 23.19 30.91
C TYR A 910 -72.26 22.28 31.67
N VAL A 911 -72.45 22.14 32.97
CA VAL A 911 -71.59 21.31 33.84
C VAL A 911 -72.45 20.47 34.76
N ASP A 912 -72.35 19.15 34.78
CA ASP A 912 -73.11 18.35 35.75
C ASP A 912 -72.70 18.70 37.20
N THR A 913 -71.41 18.61 37.51
CA THR A 913 -70.86 18.97 38.83
C THR A 913 -69.80 20.07 38.73
N LEU A 914 -70.12 21.26 39.25
CA LEU A 914 -69.19 22.38 39.41
C LEU A 914 -68.57 22.36 40.80
N VAL A 915 -67.25 22.35 40.88
CA VAL A 915 -66.49 22.27 42.14
C VAL A 915 -65.52 23.45 42.25
N PHE A 916 -65.49 24.08 43.41
CA PHE A 916 -64.40 24.97 43.80
C PHE A 916 -63.48 24.21 44.76
N ALA A 917 -62.18 24.11 44.41
CA ALA A 917 -61.22 23.36 45.20
C ALA A 917 -60.95 23.98 46.59
N ASP A 918 -61.18 25.29 46.73
CA ASP A 918 -61.11 26.05 47.97
C ASP A 918 -62.18 27.15 48.02
N GLY A 919 -62.17 27.98 49.06
CA GLY A 919 -63.07 29.12 49.21
C GLY A 919 -62.61 30.43 48.53
N LEU A 920 -61.48 30.41 47.82
CA LEU A 920 -60.86 31.61 47.22
C LEU A 920 -60.92 31.60 45.69
N GLY A 921 -61.02 30.42 45.07
CA GLY A 921 -61.24 30.30 43.64
C GLY A 921 -62.51 31.04 43.22
N THR A 922 -62.45 31.71 42.08
CA THR A 922 -63.53 32.55 41.54
C THR A 922 -63.76 32.24 40.07
N LEU A 923 -65.03 32.05 39.70
CA LEU A 923 -65.51 31.93 38.33
C LEU A 923 -66.29 33.18 37.95
N ASN A 924 -65.80 33.94 36.98
CA ASN A 924 -66.48 35.10 36.43
C ASN A 924 -67.23 34.73 35.14
N LEU A 925 -68.54 34.90 35.14
CA LEU A 925 -69.40 34.60 34.00
C LEU A 925 -69.20 35.54 32.82
N ASN A 926 -68.66 36.75 33.04
CA ASN A 926 -68.35 37.69 31.95
C ASN A 926 -69.53 37.97 31.00
N GLY A 927 -70.75 38.06 31.54
CA GLY A 927 -71.97 38.28 30.76
C GLY A 927 -72.55 37.03 30.07
N LEU A 928 -71.93 35.86 30.24
CA LEU A 928 -72.38 34.58 29.69
C LEU A 928 -73.15 33.76 30.73
N ASN A 929 -73.76 32.66 30.30
CA ASN A 929 -74.58 31.79 31.16
C ASN A 929 -73.83 30.50 31.53
N ILE A 930 -74.10 30.01 32.75
CA ILE A 930 -73.69 28.69 33.21
C ILE A 930 -74.90 27.96 33.80
N TYR A 931 -75.02 26.67 33.49
CA TYR A 931 -76.02 25.77 34.06
C TYR A 931 -75.29 24.59 34.70
N TYR A 932 -75.63 24.29 35.97
CA TYR A 932 -75.07 23.15 36.67
C TYR A 932 -76.10 22.39 37.51
N ASN A 933 -75.92 21.07 37.66
CA ASN A 933 -76.80 20.24 38.50
C ASN A 933 -76.36 20.22 39.96
N THR A 934 -75.04 20.16 40.20
CA THR A 934 -74.43 20.11 41.53
C THR A 934 -73.37 21.19 41.70
N LEU A 935 -73.44 21.96 42.78
CA LEU A 935 -72.40 22.89 43.20
C LEU A 935 -71.72 22.39 44.48
N VAL A 936 -70.40 22.24 44.41
CA VAL A 936 -69.53 21.99 45.58
C VAL A 936 -68.68 23.23 45.80
N GLY A 937 -69.17 24.14 46.64
CA GLY A 937 -68.58 25.46 46.88
C GLY A 937 -69.63 26.46 47.35
N SER A 938 -69.38 27.76 47.15
CA SER A 938 -70.33 28.85 47.44
C SER A 938 -70.77 29.55 46.16
N GLN A 939 -72.04 29.95 46.07
CA GLN A 939 -72.55 30.79 44.99
C GLN A 939 -71.81 32.14 44.90
N GLU A 940 -71.23 32.62 46.00
CA GLU A 940 -70.44 33.86 46.06
C GLU A 940 -69.15 33.79 45.22
N GLN A 941 -68.67 32.58 44.92
CA GLN A 941 -67.50 32.35 44.07
C GLN A 941 -67.83 32.45 42.58
N ILE A 942 -69.13 32.53 42.24
CA ILE A 942 -69.62 32.76 40.88
C ILE A 942 -70.03 34.23 40.77
N ILE A 943 -69.22 35.03 40.09
CA ILE A 943 -69.47 36.46 39.86
C ILE A 943 -69.85 36.69 38.41
N ASN A 944 -70.54 37.80 38.12
CA ASN A 944 -70.83 38.18 36.75
C ASN A 944 -70.42 39.64 36.52
N VAL A 945 -69.14 39.83 36.19
CA VAL A 945 -68.54 41.11 35.91
C VAL A 945 -68.02 41.09 34.48
N VAL A 946 -68.50 42.02 33.65
CA VAL A 946 -68.03 42.16 32.27
C VAL A 946 -66.52 42.42 32.27
N VAL A 947 -65.78 41.52 31.65
CA VAL A 947 -64.35 41.65 31.37
C VAL A 947 -64.20 42.61 30.20
N PRO A 948 -63.49 43.75 30.36
CA PRO A 948 -63.28 44.68 29.26
C PRO A 948 -62.51 44.01 28.13
N GLU A 949 -63.03 44.04 26.90
CA GLU A 949 -62.28 43.58 25.74
C GLU A 949 -60.96 44.36 25.63
N PRO A 950 -59.81 43.69 25.47
CA PRO A 950 -58.56 44.40 25.23
C PRO A 950 -58.68 45.18 23.92
N ALA A 951 -58.32 46.47 23.94
CA ALA A 951 -58.56 47.45 22.88
C ALA A 951 -57.81 47.22 21.54
N THR A 952 -57.44 45.99 21.19
CA THR A 952 -56.75 45.67 19.93
C THR A 952 -57.16 44.29 19.42
N ILE A 953 -58.33 44.18 18.77
CA ILE A 953 -58.71 43.01 17.95
C ILE A 953 -59.44 43.51 16.69
N VAL A 954 -58.69 43.67 15.60
CA VAL A 954 -59.24 43.63 14.23
C VAL A 954 -58.23 42.87 13.37
N LEU A 955 -58.71 41.80 12.73
CA LEU A 955 -58.05 40.91 11.77
C LEU A 955 -56.96 39.97 12.31
N LEU A 956 -57.24 38.66 12.30
CA LEU A 956 -56.54 37.68 11.45
C LEU A 956 -57.18 36.29 11.58
N SER A 957 -58.08 35.98 10.64
CA SER A 957 -58.33 34.62 10.19
C SER A 957 -57.10 34.16 9.38
N LEU A 958 -56.30 33.26 9.92
CA LEU A 958 -55.43 32.26 9.26
C LEU A 958 -54.41 31.77 10.30
N GLY A 959 -54.29 30.45 10.43
CA GLY A 959 -53.56 29.76 11.49
C GLY A 959 -52.11 30.20 11.69
N ALA A 960 -51.63 29.95 12.91
CA ALA A 960 -50.34 30.31 13.50
C ALA A 960 -50.31 31.66 14.25
N LEU A 961 -50.95 31.75 15.43
CA LEU A 961 -50.54 32.73 16.45
C LEU A 961 -51.13 32.42 17.85
N SER A 962 -50.63 31.40 18.56
CA SER A 962 -50.88 31.27 20.01
C SER A 962 -49.85 32.03 20.88
N LEU A 963 -48.92 32.79 20.27
CA LEU A 963 -47.70 33.26 20.95
C LEU A 963 -47.64 34.76 21.32
N LEU A 964 -48.78 35.47 21.38
CA LEU A 964 -48.76 36.92 21.63
C LEU A 964 -49.59 37.44 22.82
N ARG A 965 -50.15 36.56 23.66
CA ARG A 965 -50.60 36.97 25.00
C ARG A 965 -49.54 36.58 26.03
N LYS A 966 -48.89 37.58 26.65
CA LYS A 966 -47.97 37.50 27.82
C LYS A 966 -46.48 37.14 27.58
N ASN A 967 -45.77 37.86 26.71
CA ASN A 967 -44.31 38.04 26.88
C ASN A 967 -44.02 39.26 27.78
N LYS A 968 -44.02 39.04 29.10
CA LYS A 968 -43.35 39.95 30.06
C LYS A 968 -42.11 39.23 30.58
N TYR A 969 -40.95 39.81 30.24
CA TYR A 969 -39.56 39.55 30.68
C TYR A 969 -38.60 39.12 29.55
N ILE A 970 -37.52 39.90 29.46
CA ILE A 970 -36.31 39.80 28.62
C ILE A 970 -36.41 40.44 27.22
N LEU A 971 -36.35 41.78 27.19
CA LEU A 971 -35.73 42.54 26.12
C LEU A 971 -34.46 43.16 26.71
N HIS A 972 -33.33 42.47 26.57
CA HIS A 972 -32.01 43.08 26.70
C HIS A 972 -31.17 42.74 25.47
N ASN A 973 -30.91 43.79 24.69
CA ASN A 973 -29.82 43.99 23.74
C ASN A 973 -29.35 42.82 22.87
N VAL A 974 -29.76 42.85 21.60
CA VAL A 974 -28.82 42.61 20.50
C VAL A 974 -28.94 43.80 19.53
N ASN A 975 -27.86 44.57 19.43
CA ASN A 975 -27.72 45.65 18.47
C ASN A 975 -27.76 45.08 17.04
N SER A 976 -28.64 45.64 16.22
CA SER A 976 -28.63 45.48 14.77
C SER A 976 -27.65 46.49 14.16
N HIS A 977 -26.44 46.04 13.82
CA HIS A 977 -25.61 46.66 12.79
C HIS A 977 -25.07 45.55 11.89
N ASP A 978 -25.66 45.45 10.70
CA ASP A 978 -24.97 45.41 9.41
C ASP A 978 -25.79 44.63 8.38
N PHE A 979 -26.58 45.38 7.61
CA PHE A 979 -26.82 45.07 6.19
C PHE A 979 -27.15 46.38 5.47
N LYS A 980 -26.14 46.97 4.85
CA LYS A 980 -26.30 47.88 3.69
C LYS A 980 -25.33 47.44 2.59
N SER A 981 -25.94 46.90 1.53
CA SER A 981 -25.59 47.02 0.11
C SER A 981 -24.18 47.47 -0.32
N ALA A 982 -23.56 46.60 -1.13
CA ALA A 982 -22.83 46.86 -2.38
C ALA A 982 -21.53 47.70 -2.36
N GLN A 983 -20.39 46.98 -2.33
CA GLN A 983 -19.40 46.97 -3.42
C GLN A 983 -18.60 45.66 -3.37
#